data_AF-A0A330M2W1-F1
#
_entry.id   AF-A0A330M2W1-F1
#
_cell.length_a   1.000
_cell.length_b   1.000
_cell.length_c   1.000
_cell.angle_alpha   90.00
_cell.angle_beta   90.00
_cell.angle_gamma   90.00
#
_symmetry.space_group_name_H-M   'P 1'
#
loop_
_entity.id
_entity.type
_entity.pdbx_description
1 polymer ?
#
loop_
_entity_poly.entity_id
_entity_poly.type
_entity_poly.pdbx_seq_one_letter_code
_entity_poly.pdbx_strand_id
1 'polypeptide(L)'
;MTISRENLKIFKPEQLGSSDDAGGQRTKNEVESGKLNELFRAISDIDHAQSAVDIVKCYPGLDTNDTSILLDGHVFISEQPTDALVNMLIAESDQLADADNMTNMVEILESSVVAGQLIRKSLIGLLAGQDSFPRSYLQAIYSFNGKDYYETISFRQGQVVVISVEYEGNEDANWPRFEHFCEIQATVTGGRGGSVRFKPPIPFDTPGYNVSINGESGCTKLRYISDNDGIKYHGVSKLTAEANSEVLAVESTQTELLPKLKTIEVSSGNTITSDSDSGDVASRLIRKVINVPSDPTKTTYLYTVLDLIDDPYFVNNGITPIVITGSYPHLGKLSVTGTTVSVIYSVNPRAGYTIGIAWYSSLRYAVYHSETAFDGLKKLTVGSVFASADFVDGNYGSVKLTESSSGELREPNGYILASVDYLSGVITKYADARGDFVLVYEALVEAAELSDNSVTFVLDQTAPLLDTFYLIVSTPNDQLLSASSDADGVITGTGISGTIENGVVQLSFSQIVDLATLRYDISETVTLSPPPELYGLNPLRIKNAGVVDSFTAWNTVSVQHTQAQAVLNPAPGGNHNVRANTRFVDITDANSQSLWTLNNDHYSVDKATGLVSINSDFSGFTAPFVLTDTIGEVALVTDVQPNKLILASALSQAYPIGSNVSSVQNLGDLQGRVGIVRDMSAWNNNWDLDGAPAVGSLNVVDHPIEVINTTAINEEWVLIFTSATAFRCVGQRIGQIASGDTLSDFAPINPLTQAPYFIIRQAAFGGGWNAGEAVRFPTYASAKPIMLLRTVQSGHSQISKDRAVLAFRGNES
;
A
#
# COMPACT_ATOMS: atom_id res chain seq x y z
N MET A 1 -23.06 37.16 -13.04
CA MET A 1 -21.85 37.85 -13.56
C MET A 1 -21.11 36.84 -14.43
N THR A 2 -20.30 37.26 -15.42
CA THR A 2 -19.45 36.27 -16.13
C THR A 2 -18.32 35.82 -15.23
N ILE A 3 -18.17 34.51 -15.00
CA ILE A 3 -17.08 33.97 -14.18
C ILE A 3 -15.78 33.98 -14.99
N SER A 4 -14.76 34.68 -14.51
CA SER A 4 -13.44 34.77 -15.14
C SER A 4 -12.36 34.05 -14.32
N ARG A 5 -11.16 33.89 -14.91
CA ARG A 5 -9.98 33.31 -14.21
C ARG A 5 -9.66 34.06 -12.92
N GLU A 6 -9.92 35.37 -12.85
CA GLU A 6 -9.62 36.17 -11.67
C GLU A 6 -10.55 35.85 -10.49
N ASN A 7 -11.73 35.28 -10.75
CA ASN A 7 -12.69 34.91 -9.70
C ASN A 7 -12.37 33.54 -9.07
N LEU A 8 -11.51 32.73 -9.70
CA LEU A 8 -11.12 31.43 -9.16
C LEU A 8 -9.89 31.60 -8.29
N LYS A 9 -10.07 31.52 -6.98
CA LYS A 9 -9.03 31.77 -5.98
C LYS A 9 -8.77 30.53 -5.14
N ILE A 10 -7.55 30.41 -4.65
CA ILE A 10 -7.21 29.48 -3.57
C ILE A 10 -6.89 30.35 -2.35
N PHE A 11 -7.65 30.19 -1.28
CA PHE A 11 -7.46 30.96 -0.05
C PHE A 11 -6.63 30.19 0.97
N LYS A 12 -5.90 30.94 1.80
CA LYS A 12 -5.08 30.42 2.89
C LYS A 12 -5.94 30.17 4.15
N PRO A 13 -5.55 29.18 4.97
CA PRO A 13 -6.15 28.97 6.28
C PRO A 13 -5.69 30.07 7.26
N GLU A 14 -6.21 30.06 8.48
CA GLU A 14 -5.82 30.98 9.57
C GLU A 14 -4.31 30.94 9.84
N GLN A 15 -3.74 29.73 9.82
CA GLN A 15 -2.32 29.53 10.07
C GLN A 15 -1.73 28.52 9.09
N LEU A 16 -0.67 28.92 8.38
CA LEU A 16 0.18 28.01 7.61
C LEU A 16 1.38 27.58 8.47
N GLY A 17 1.90 26.38 8.22
CA GLY A 17 3.08 25.85 8.89
C GLY A 17 2.91 24.41 9.35
N SER A 18 3.83 23.97 10.22
CA SER A 18 3.89 22.60 10.74
C SER A 18 3.60 22.51 12.25
N SER A 19 3.07 23.58 12.85
CA SER A 19 2.63 23.57 14.25
C SER A 19 1.29 22.85 14.39
N ASP A 20 1.00 22.33 15.58
CA ASP A 20 -0.28 21.69 15.91
C ASP A 20 -1.50 22.60 15.59
N ASP A 21 -1.35 23.92 15.72
CA ASP A 21 -2.38 24.91 15.43
C ASP A 21 -2.50 25.28 13.93
N ALA A 22 -1.64 24.76 13.05
CA ALA A 22 -1.70 25.08 11.62
C ALA A 22 -2.98 24.50 10.98
N GLY A 23 -3.57 25.22 10.02
CA GLY A 23 -4.93 24.96 9.54
C GLY A 23 -5.91 25.98 10.10
N GLY A 24 -7.09 25.52 10.51
CA GLY A 24 -8.18 26.40 10.93
C GLY A 24 -8.95 27.01 9.76
N GLN A 25 -9.75 28.03 10.04
CA GLN A 25 -10.78 28.55 9.13
C GLN A 25 -10.21 29.16 7.84
N ARG A 26 -11.06 29.30 6.82
CA ARG A 26 -10.72 30.05 5.60
C ARG A 26 -10.50 31.53 5.92
N THR A 27 -9.39 32.10 5.44
CA THR A 27 -9.16 33.56 5.45
C THR A 27 -9.46 34.18 4.08
N LYS A 28 -9.41 35.52 4.00
CA LYS A 28 -9.48 36.23 2.70
C LYS A 28 -8.11 36.34 2.00
N ASN A 29 -7.04 35.85 2.62
CA ASN A 29 -5.72 35.91 2.03
C ASN A 29 -5.63 34.88 0.90
N GLU A 30 -5.41 35.35 -0.32
CA GLU A 30 -5.23 34.47 -1.47
C GLU A 30 -3.81 33.91 -1.54
N VAL A 31 -3.68 32.73 -2.14
CA VAL A 31 -2.40 32.16 -2.57
C VAL A 31 -2.00 32.87 -3.86
N GLU A 32 -0.88 33.58 -3.84
CA GLU A 32 -0.36 34.27 -5.00
C GLU A 32 0.30 33.27 -5.96
N SER A 33 -0.22 33.17 -7.19
CA SER A 33 0.35 32.28 -8.20
C SER A 33 1.77 32.71 -8.58
N GLY A 34 2.69 31.75 -8.69
CA GLY A 34 4.09 31.97 -9.08
C GLY A 34 5.01 32.46 -7.95
N LYS A 35 4.47 32.87 -6.80
CA LYS A 35 5.26 33.28 -5.65
C LYS A 35 5.74 32.06 -4.86
N LEU A 36 7.03 32.08 -4.50
CA LEU A 36 7.69 30.96 -3.86
C LEU A 36 7.18 30.75 -2.43
N ASN A 37 6.97 29.49 -2.07
CA ASN A 37 6.64 29.04 -0.72
C ASN A 37 5.36 29.66 -0.12
N GLU A 38 4.35 29.90 -0.95
CA GLU A 38 3.09 30.51 -0.52
C GLU A 38 2.15 29.56 0.23
N LEU A 39 2.23 28.26 -0.05
CA LEU A 39 1.46 27.20 0.62
C LEU A 39 2.36 26.29 1.44
N PHE A 40 3.41 25.77 0.82
CA PHE A 40 4.41 24.95 1.48
C PHE A 40 5.65 25.78 1.82
N ARG A 41 6.33 25.46 2.91
CA ARG A 41 7.66 26.01 3.21
C ARG A 41 8.70 25.52 2.20
N ALA A 42 9.85 26.18 2.15
CA ALA A 42 11.00 25.66 1.41
C ALA A 42 11.41 24.29 1.97
N ILE A 43 11.83 23.38 1.10
CA ILE A 43 12.44 22.12 1.51
C ILE A 43 13.87 22.45 1.98
N SER A 44 14.23 22.04 3.19
CA SER A 44 15.55 22.25 3.74
C SER A 44 16.52 21.11 3.40
N ASP A 45 17.83 21.36 3.53
CA ASP A 45 18.85 20.30 3.38
C ASP A 45 18.64 19.15 4.38
N ILE A 46 18.06 19.44 5.55
CA ILE A 46 17.74 18.44 6.56
C ILE A 46 16.55 17.58 6.11
N ASP A 47 15.54 18.18 5.48
CA ASP A 47 14.37 17.46 4.97
C ASP A 47 14.79 16.44 3.89
N HIS A 48 15.73 16.79 3.01
CA HIS A 48 16.32 15.84 2.06
C HIS A 48 17.21 14.78 2.72
N ALA A 49 17.89 15.09 3.83
CA ALA A 49 18.74 14.13 4.52
C ALA A 49 17.92 13.10 5.32
N GLN A 50 16.90 13.54 6.05
CA GLN A 50 16.15 12.71 7.00
C GLN A 50 14.81 12.23 6.48
N SER A 51 14.33 12.79 5.36
CA SER A 51 12.94 12.74 4.89
C SER A 51 12.02 13.66 5.68
N ALA A 52 10.95 14.13 5.03
CA ALA A 52 9.94 14.97 5.65
C ALA A 52 8.55 14.73 5.04
N VAL A 53 7.51 14.99 5.82
CA VAL A 53 6.13 15.11 5.34
C VAL A 53 5.60 16.47 5.76
N ASP A 54 5.09 17.24 4.80
CA ASP A 54 4.39 18.49 5.06
C ASP A 54 2.90 18.32 4.70
N ILE A 55 2.03 18.79 5.59
CA ILE A 55 0.57 18.78 5.42
C ILE A 55 0.11 20.24 5.38
N VAL A 56 -0.72 20.60 4.41
CA VAL A 56 -1.23 21.97 4.26
C VAL A 56 -2.71 21.95 3.90
N LYS A 57 -3.51 22.70 4.65
CA LYS A 57 -4.90 22.99 4.29
C LYS A 57 -4.99 24.24 3.42
N CYS A 58 -5.85 24.22 2.41
CA CYS A 58 -6.20 25.43 1.65
C CYS A 58 -7.63 25.36 1.10
N TYR A 59 -8.13 26.46 0.53
CA TYR A 59 -9.53 26.63 0.17
C TYR A 59 -9.72 27.14 -1.26
N PRO A 60 -9.80 26.25 -2.25
CA PRO A 60 -10.29 26.60 -3.57
C PRO A 60 -11.72 27.14 -3.46
N GLY A 61 -11.97 28.31 -4.06
CA GLY A 61 -13.26 28.98 -3.96
C GLY A 61 -13.53 30.00 -5.07
N LEU A 62 -14.82 30.26 -5.27
CA LEU A 62 -15.31 31.26 -6.21
C LEU A 62 -15.46 32.63 -5.51
N ASP A 63 -14.81 33.66 -6.03
CA ASP A 63 -14.82 35.02 -5.50
C ASP A 63 -15.51 35.98 -6.50
N THR A 64 -16.85 35.98 -6.52
CA THR A 64 -17.67 36.90 -7.32
C THR A 64 -18.51 37.81 -6.43
N ASN A 65 -18.78 39.03 -6.90
CA ASN A 65 -19.57 40.02 -6.16
C ASN A 65 -21.09 39.80 -6.31
N ASP A 66 -21.51 38.54 -6.44
CA ASP A 66 -22.89 38.10 -6.59
C ASP A 66 -23.06 36.66 -6.10
N THR A 67 -24.16 36.00 -6.48
CA THR A 67 -24.49 34.60 -6.16
C THR A 67 -24.26 33.66 -7.33
N SER A 68 -23.36 33.98 -8.27
CA SER A 68 -23.03 33.08 -9.38
C SER A 68 -22.60 31.71 -8.85
N ILE A 69 -22.96 30.65 -9.58
CA ILE A 69 -22.63 29.27 -9.20
C ILE A 69 -21.46 28.81 -10.07
N LEU A 70 -20.40 28.30 -9.43
CA LEU A 70 -19.39 27.51 -10.14
C LEU A 70 -19.84 26.05 -10.11
N LEU A 71 -20.22 25.51 -11.26
CA LEU A 71 -20.59 24.11 -11.41
C LEU A 71 -19.37 23.20 -11.40
N ASP A 72 -19.48 22.06 -10.71
CA ASP A 72 -18.44 21.03 -10.66
C ASP A 72 -17.04 21.62 -10.38
N GLY A 73 -16.92 22.45 -9.35
CA GLY A 73 -15.62 22.93 -8.90
C GLY A 73 -14.72 21.73 -8.59
N HIS A 74 -13.50 21.69 -9.11
CA HIS A 74 -12.60 20.56 -8.94
C HIS A 74 -11.14 20.99 -8.94
N VAL A 75 -10.31 20.20 -8.24
CA VAL A 75 -8.87 20.42 -8.11
C VAL A 75 -8.06 19.19 -8.44
N PHE A 76 -6.84 19.41 -8.93
CA PHE A 76 -5.86 18.35 -9.20
C PHE A 76 -4.46 18.95 -9.33
N ILE A 77 -3.44 18.12 -9.12
CA ILE A 77 -2.03 18.50 -9.32
C ILE A 77 -1.72 18.38 -10.81
N SER A 78 -1.68 19.51 -11.52
CA SER A 78 -1.49 19.57 -12.98
C SER A 78 -0.05 19.34 -13.44
N GLU A 79 0.93 19.60 -12.57
CA GLU A 79 2.35 19.39 -12.83
C GLU A 79 2.99 18.84 -11.56
N GLN A 80 3.69 17.72 -11.68
CA GLN A 80 4.44 17.10 -10.59
C GLN A 80 5.74 17.88 -10.30
N PRO A 81 6.30 17.74 -9.09
CA PRO A 81 7.67 18.18 -8.80
C PRO A 81 8.68 17.65 -9.83
N THR A 82 9.69 18.46 -10.13
CA THR A 82 10.83 18.07 -10.97
C THR A 82 11.76 17.14 -10.20
N ASP A 83 11.80 17.25 -8.87
CA ASP A 83 12.56 16.35 -8.00
C ASP A 83 11.87 14.98 -7.88
N ALA A 84 12.57 13.92 -8.28
CA ALA A 84 12.07 12.55 -8.16
C ALA A 84 11.96 12.07 -6.70
N LEU A 85 12.59 12.77 -5.75
CA LEU A 85 12.47 12.50 -4.31
C LEU A 85 11.27 13.21 -3.68
N VAL A 86 10.55 14.06 -4.41
CA VAL A 86 9.43 14.84 -3.87
C VAL A 86 8.12 14.37 -4.51
N ASN A 87 7.22 13.87 -3.67
CA ASN A 87 5.87 13.50 -4.07
C ASN A 87 4.85 14.51 -3.54
N MET A 88 3.80 14.73 -4.33
CA MET A 88 2.68 15.59 -3.96
C MET A 88 1.37 14.82 -4.10
N LEU A 89 0.51 14.93 -3.10
CA LEU A 89 -0.79 14.26 -3.04
C LEU A 89 -1.85 15.20 -2.50
N ILE A 90 -3.11 14.94 -2.83
CA ILE A 90 -4.27 15.52 -2.15
C ILE A 90 -4.97 14.39 -1.38
N ALA A 91 -5.20 14.58 -0.09
CA ALA A 91 -6.04 13.69 0.70
C ALA A 91 -7.47 14.23 0.75
N GLU A 92 -8.41 13.47 0.20
CA GLU A 92 -9.85 13.74 0.25
C GLU A 92 -10.46 12.91 1.38
N SER A 93 -11.13 13.58 2.32
CA SER A 93 -11.93 12.93 3.36
C SER A 93 -13.17 13.77 3.66
N ASP A 94 -14.31 13.10 3.85
CA ASP A 94 -15.57 13.74 4.26
C ASP A 94 -15.52 14.30 5.69
N GLN A 95 -14.50 13.91 6.47
CA GLN A 95 -14.28 14.42 7.83
C GLN A 95 -13.58 15.78 7.87
N LEU A 96 -12.90 16.18 6.78
CA LEU A 96 -12.14 17.42 6.75
C LEU A 96 -13.08 18.64 6.82
N ALA A 97 -12.99 19.37 7.91
CA ALA A 97 -13.78 20.56 8.20
C ALA A 97 -12.95 21.84 8.20
N ASP A 98 -13.65 22.97 8.13
CA ASP A 98 -13.01 24.29 8.18
C ASP A 98 -12.28 24.54 9.49
N ALA A 99 -12.76 24.01 10.62
CA ALA A 99 -12.13 24.22 11.91
C ALA A 99 -10.86 23.39 12.14
N ASP A 100 -10.62 22.37 11.31
CA ASP A 100 -9.56 21.38 11.57
C ASP A 100 -8.16 22.00 11.53
N ASN A 101 -7.37 21.69 12.55
CA ASN A 101 -5.96 22.04 12.61
C ASN A 101 -5.08 20.82 12.25
N MET A 102 -3.77 20.95 12.41
CA MET A 102 -2.80 19.92 12.05
C MET A 102 -3.06 18.62 12.79
N THR A 103 -3.38 18.70 14.08
CA THR A 103 -3.72 17.53 14.90
C THR A 103 -4.94 16.80 14.34
N ASN A 104 -5.98 17.53 13.93
CA ASN A 104 -7.15 16.92 13.29
C ASN A 104 -6.82 16.31 11.92
N MET A 105 -6.01 16.99 11.10
CA MET A 105 -5.62 16.49 9.79
C MET A 105 -4.75 15.23 9.87
N VAL A 106 -3.79 15.20 10.80
CA VAL A 106 -2.99 14.00 11.11
C VAL A 106 -3.88 12.86 11.56
N GLU A 107 -4.83 13.12 12.46
CA GLU A 107 -5.77 12.10 12.93
C GLU A 107 -6.64 11.57 11.78
N ILE A 108 -7.08 12.42 10.85
CA ILE A 108 -7.78 11.99 9.63
C ILE A 108 -6.90 11.01 8.85
N LEU A 109 -5.64 11.35 8.56
CA LEU A 109 -4.73 10.47 7.82
C LEU A 109 -4.46 9.13 8.54
N GLU A 110 -4.26 9.19 9.85
CA GLU A 110 -4.05 8.02 10.71
C GLU A 110 -5.34 7.24 11.01
N SER A 111 -6.50 7.71 10.57
CA SER A 111 -7.77 6.98 10.68
C SER A 111 -7.93 5.92 9.58
N SER A 112 -6.99 5.81 8.64
CA SER A 112 -7.02 4.82 7.56
C SER A 112 -6.91 3.38 8.07
N VAL A 113 -6.33 3.18 9.25
CA VAL A 113 -6.28 1.90 9.96
C VAL A 113 -6.83 2.09 11.37
N VAL A 114 -7.84 1.32 11.74
CA VAL A 114 -8.54 1.41 13.02
C VAL A 114 -8.53 0.09 13.77
N ALA A 115 -8.86 0.10 15.07
CA ALA A 115 -9.06 -1.11 15.83
C ALA A 115 -10.21 -1.94 15.26
N GLY A 116 -9.90 -3.16 14.85
CA GLY A 116 -10.82 -4.08 14.19
C GLY A 116 -11.40 -5.14 15.14
N GLN A 117 -11.55 -6.34 14.58
CA GLN A 117 -12.17 -7.47 15.27
C GLN A 117 -11.45 -7.80 16.59
N LEU A 118 -12.24 -7.97 17.65
CA LEU A 118 -11.75 -8.43 18.94
C LEU A 118 -11.14 -9.84 18.82
N ILE A 119 -9.87 -9.94 19.18
CA ILE A 119 -9.18 -11.21 19.34
C ILE A 119 -9.46 -11.76 20.73
N ARG A 120 -9.25 -10.94 21.76
CA ARG A 120 -9.33 -11.38 23.15
C ARG A 120 -9.73 -10.25 24.07
N LYS A 121 -10.69 -10.54 24.96
CA LYS A 121 -10.90 -9.80 26.21
C LYS A 121 -10.03 -10.37 27.33
N SER A 122 -9.64 -9.55 28.30
CA SER A 122 -8.82 -9.99 29.44
C SER A 122 -7.39 -10.40 29.06
N LEU A 123 -6.67 -9.51 28.39
CA LEU A 123 -5.21 -9.61 28.26
C LEU A 123 -4.54 -9.43 29.64
N ILE A 124 -3.24 -9.73 29.73
CA ILE A 124 -2.44 -9.41 30.91
C ILE A 124 -2.36 -7.89 31.11
N GLY A 125 -2.23 -7.46 32.37
CA GLY A 125 -1.85 -6.08 32.68
C GLY A 125 -0.41 -5.86 32.26
N LEU A 126 -0.19 -4.85 31.42
CA LEU A 126 1.10 -4.46 30.87
C LEU A 126 1.55 -3.19 31.59
N LEU A 127 2.83 -3.09 31.90
CA LEU A 127 3.41 -1.85 32.42
C LEU A 127 3.84 -0.95 31.27
N ALA A 128 3.83 0.37 31.48
CA ALA A 128 4.41 1.33 30.56
C ALA A 128 5.88 0.94 30.25
N GLY A 129 6.25 0.95 28.97
CA GLY A 129 7.55 0.49 28.48
C GLY A 129 7.66 -1.01 28.21
N GLN A 130 6.63 -1.81 28.52
CA GLN A 130 6.60 -3.25 28.21
C GLN A 130 6.28 -3.50 26.73
N ASP A 131 7.05 -4.37 26.09
CA ASP A 131 6.98 -4.68 24.64
C ASP A 131 6.66 -6.15 24.34
N SER A 132 6.24 -6.90 25.36
CA SER A 132 5.96 -8.32 25.21
C SER A 132 4.95 -8.86 26.21
N PHE A 133 4.21 -9.90 25.82
CA PHE A 133 3.34 -10.67 26.70
C PHE A 133 3.43 -12.18 26.42
N PRO A 134 3.03 -13.06 27.36
CA PRO A 134 3.13 -14.51 27.15
C PRO A 134 2.28 -15.00 25.97
N ARG A 135 2.82 -15.83 25.07
CA ARG A 135 2.05 -16.34 23.91
C ARG A 135 0.87 -17.25 24.29
N SER A 136 0.76 -17.66 25.55
CA SER A 136 -0.42 -18.36 26.07
C SER A 136 -1.70 -17.53 25.97
N TYR A 137 -1.60 -16.20 25.94
CA TYR A 137 -2.75 -15.32 25.74
C TYR A 137 -3.32 -15.38 24.31
N LEU A 138 -2.58 -15.93 23.34
CA LEU A 138 -3.09 -16.23 22.00
C LEU A 138 -3.75 -17.61 21.90
N GLN A 139 -3.96 -18.30 23.02
CA GLN A 139 -4.64 -19.59 23.06
C GLN A 139 -5.89 -19.49 23.97
N ALA A 140 -7.04 -19.92 23.46
CA ALA A 140 -8.24 -20.15 24.23
C ALA A 140 -8.45 -21.66 24.41
N ILE A 141 -8.99 -22.05 25.57
CA ILE A 141 -9.27 -23.43 25.93
C ILE A 141 -10.75 -23.51 26.28
N TYR A 142 -11.48 -24.43 25.64
CA TYR A 142 -12.83 -24.79 26.08
C TYR A 142 -12.95 -26.31 26.20
N SER A 143 -13.65 -26.74 27.25
CA SER A 143 -13.86 -28.17 27.52
C SER A 143 -15.27 -28.55 27.11
N PHE A 144 -15.41 -29.56 26.26
CA PHE A 144 -16.69 -30.13 25.87
C PHE A 144 -16.63 -31.65 25.96
N ASN A 145 -17.58 -32.28 26.68
CA ASN A 145 -17.62 -33.73 26.92
C ASN A 145 -16.31 -34.33 27.47
N GLY A 146 -15.63 -33.63 28.40
CA GLY A 146 -14.40 -34.13 29.03
C GLY A 146 -13.17 -34.10 28.12
N LYS A 147 -13.25 -33.44 26.96
CA LYS A 147 -12.12 -33.20 26.05
C LYS A 147 -11.87 -31.71 25.91
N ASP A 148 -10.62 -31.30 26.07
CA ASP A 148 -10.19 -29.92 25.88
C ASP A 148 -9.93 -29.65 24.40
N TYR A 149 -10.45 -28.52 23.93
CA TYR A 149 -10.23 -28.00 22.59
C TYR A 149 -9.45 -26.69 22.70
N TYR A 150 -8.46 -26.54 21.83
CA TYR A 150 -7.56 -25.40 21.81
C TYR A 150 -7.80 -24.60 20.54
N GLU A 151 -8.11 -23.32 20.71
CA GLU A 151 -8.16 -22.35 19.62
C GLU A 151 -6.91 -21.48 19.75
N THR A 152 -6.07 -21.48 18.72
CA THR A 152 -4.80 -20.74 18.72
C THR A 152 -4.77 -19.70 17.63
N ILE A 153 -4.40 -18.48 18.01
CA ILE A 153 -4.17 -17.38 17.10
C ILE A 153 -2.68 -17.35 16.75
N SER A 154 -2.39 -17.04 15.50
CA SER A 154 -1.02 -16.87 15.02
C SER A 154 -0.85 -15.49 14.45
N PHE A 155 0.17 -14.80 14.92
CA PHE A 155 0.61 -13.56 14.32
C PHE A 155 1.84 -13.80 13.46
N ARG A 156 1.96 -13.02 12.39
CA ARG A 156 3.15 -12.98 11.54
C ARG A 156 4.07 -11.86 11.98
N GLN A 157 5.36 -12.01 11.74
CA GLN A 157 6.28 -10.88 11.80
C GLN A 157 5.81 -9.76 10.86
N GLY A 158 5.90 -8.51 11.30
CA GLY A 158 5.41 -7.34 10.56
C GLY A 158 3.90 -7.12 10.67
N GLN A 159 3.14 -8.04 11.27
CA GLN A 159 1.70 -7.85 11.41
C GLN A 159 1.38 -6.76 12.45
N VAL A 160 0.52 -5.82 12.09
CA VAL A 160 0.00 -4.80 13.01
C VAL A 160 -1.22 -5.34 13.76
N VAL A 161 -1.24 -5.14 15.08
CA VAL A 161 -2.34 -5.47 15.98
C VAL A 161 -2.59 -4.31 16.94
N VAL A 162 -3.77 -4.28 17.56
CA VAL A 162 -4.12 -3.24 18.54
C VAL A 162 -4.25 -3.84 19.94
N ILE A 163 -3.57 -3.24 20.90
CA ILE A 163 -3.81 -3.44 22.32
C ILE A 163 -4.58 -2.22 22.82
N SER A 164 -5.78 -2.42 23.34
CA SER A 164 -6.65 -1.32 23.77
C SER A 164 -7.11 -1.47 25.21
N VAL A 165 -7.38 -0.33 25.87
CA VAL A 165 -8.05 -0.28 27.17
C VAL A 165 -9.44 0.28 26.95
N GLU A 166 -10.45 -0.55 27.22
CA GLU A 166 -11.86 -0.26 26.92
C GLU A 166 -12.78 -0.67 28.07
N TYR A 167 -13.69 0.22 28.45
CA TYR A 167 -14.75 0.03 29.46
C TYR A 167 -15.78 1.16 29.35
N GLU A 168 -17.03 0.95 29.80
CA GLU A 168 -18.05 2.01 29.82
C GLU A 168 -17.92 2.94 31.05
N GLY A 169 -18.60 4.09 31.03
CA GLY A 169 -18.70 5.01 32.18
C GLY A 169 -17.60 6.07 32.27
N ASN A 170 -17.30 6.55 33.47
CA ASN A 170 -16.29 7.60 33.67
C ASN A 170 -14.87 7.05 33.45
N GLU A 171 -13.99 7.87 32.88
CA GLU A 171 -12.58 7.49 32.69
C GLU A 171 -11.86 7.32 34.04
N ASP A 172 -11.07 6.25 34.16
CA ASP A 172 -10.23 5.96 35.32
C ASP A 172 -8.86 6.62 35.16
N ALA A 173 -8.39 7.30 36.21
CA ALA A 173 -7.14 8.05 36.18
C ALA A 173 -5.88 7.16 36.07
N ASN A 174 -5.94 5.91 36.53
CA ASN A 174 -4.79 4.98 36.46
C ASN A 174 -4.79 4.18 35.15
N TRP A 175 -5.96 4.01 34.53
CA TRP A 175 -6.14 3.22 33.32
C TRP A 175 -6.98 4.00 32.30
N PRO A 176 -6.44 5.08 31.71
CA PRO A 176 -7.14 5.84 30.68
C PRO A 176 -7.47 4.96 29.47
N ARG A 177 -8.50 5.34 28.71
CA ARG A 177 -8.86 4.60 27.50
C ARG A 177 -7.89 4.96 26.38
N PHE A 178 -7.37 3.95 25.68
CA PHE A 178 -6.53 4.19 24.51
C PHE A 178 -6.51 2.98 23.58
N GLU A 179 -6.04 3.21 22.35
CA GLU A 179 -5.73 2.20 21.36
C GLU A 179 -4.24 2.27 21.02
N HIS A 180 -3.53 1.17 21.19
CA HIS A 180 -2.09 1.08 20.89
C HIS A 180 -1.84 0.14 19.73
N PHE A 181 -1.51 0.73 18.58
CA PHE A 181 -1.13 0.02 17.37
C PHE A 181 0.33 -0.44 17.52
N CYS A 182 0.56 -1.74 17.35
CA CYS A 182 1.89 -2.32 17.48
C CYS A 182 2.14 -3.42 16.44
N GLU A 183 3.39 -3.48 15.98
CA GLU A 183 3.88 -4.42 15.00
C GLU A 183 4.55 -5.62 15.68
N ILE A 184 4.14 -6.82 15.29
CA ILE A 184 4.67 -8.07 15.80
C ILE A 184 6.09 -8.32 15.27
N GLN A 185 7.04 -8.53 16.17
CA GLN A 185 8.47 -8.60 15.83
C GLN A 185 8.94 -9.97 15.34
N ALA A 186 8.16 -11.02 15.58
CA ALA A 186 8.47 -12.37 15.13
C ALA A 186 7.18 -13.18 14.99
N THR A 187 7.12 -14.06 13.98
CA THR A 187 5.98 -14.97 13.78
C THR A 187 5.79 -15.85 15.01
N VAL A 188 4.59 -15.79 15.60
CA VAL A 188 4.29 -16.44 16.88
C VAL A 188 2.90 -17.04 16.88
N THR A 189 2.78 -18.27 17.38
CA THR A 189 1.50 -18.99 17.53
C THR A 189 1.19 -19.25 18.99
N GLY A 190 -0.08 -19.16 19.37
CA GLY A 190 -0.54 -19.46 20.72
C GLY A 190 -0.11 -20.83 21.23
N GLY A 191 0.27 -20.89 22.50
CA GLY A 191 0.67 -22.13 23.19
C GLY A 191 1.43 -21.87 24.48
N ARG A 192 2.00 -22.92 25.08
CA ARG A 192 2.69 -22.84 26.38
C ARG A 192 4.15 -22.38 26.24
N GLY A 193 4.59 -21.46 27.11
CA GLY A 193 5.97 -20.92 27.16
C GLY A 193 6.30 -19.95 26.03
N GLY A 194 7.24 -19.01 26.21
CA GLY A 194 7.58 -18.00 25.21
C GLY A 194 6.67 -16.76 25.21
N SER A 195 7.02 -15.75 24.41
CA SER A 195 6.34 -14.45 24.37
C SER A 195 5.99 -14.00 22.95
N VAL A 196 4.93 -13.20 22.85
CA VAL A 196 4.67 -12.30 21.74
C VAL A 196 5.50 -11.04 21.99
N ARG A 197 6.32 -10.64 21.03
CA ARG A 197 7.10 -9.40 21.06
C ARG A 197 6.52 -8.44 20.05
N PHE A 198 6.35 -7.18 20.43
CA PHE A 198 5.76 -6.15 19.58
C PHE A 198 6.49 -4.81 19.76
N LYS A 199 6.35 -3.90 18.79
CA LYS A 199 6.83 -2.52 18.89
C LYS A 199 5.80 -1.55 18.30
N PRO A 200 5.68 -0.31 18.80
CA PRO A 200 6.38 0.24 19.98
C PRO A 200 5.91 -0.39 21.31
N PRO A 201 6.67 -0.23 22.42
CA PRO A 201 6.23 -0.65 23.75
C PRO A 201 4.95 0.09 24.18
N ILE A 202 4.22 -0.48 25.14
CA ILE A 202 2.99 0.10 25.67
C ILE A 202 3.27 1.48 26.33
N PRO A 203 2.46 2.52 26.04
CA PRO A 203 2.70 3.88 26.54
C PRO A 203 2.21 4.10 27.97
N PHE A 204 1.16 3.38 28.40
CA PHE A 204 0.52 3.52 29.71
C PHE A 204 0.23 2.16 30.34
N ASP A 205 0.24 2.09 31.67
CA ASP A 205 -0.13 0.87 32.38
C ASP A 205 -1.54 0.40 31.98
N THR A 206 -1.70 -0.91 31.75
CA THR A 206 -3.01 -1.51 31.43
C THR A 206 -3.54 -2.36 32.58
N PRO A 207 -4.86 -2.37 32.79
CA PRO A 207 -5.45 -3.13 33.89
C PRO A 207 -5.29 -4.63 33.66
N GLY A 208 -4.94 -5.36 34.72
CA GLY A 208 -4.94 -6.82 34.70
C GLY A 208 -6.34 -7.39 34.49
N TYR A 209 -6.43 -8.65 34.05
CA TYR A 209 -7.72 -9.32 33.79
C TYR A 209 -8.68 -9.35 35.00
N ASN A 210 -8.14 -9.25 36.21
CA ASN A 210 -8.87 -9.27 37.48
C ASN A 210 -9.23 -7.88 38.02
N VAL A 211 -8.78 -6.81 37.38
CA VAL A 211 -9.12 -5.44 37.75
C VAL A 211 -10.51 -5.13 37.17
N SER A 212 -11.38 -4.53 37.98
CA SER A 212 -12.72 -4.11 37.57
C SER A 212 -12.81 -2.58 37.58
N ILE A 213 -13.20 -2.00 36.45
CA ILE A 213 -13.37 -0.56 36.24
C ILE A 213 -14.84 -0.34 35.87
N ASN A 214 -15.54 0.51 36.63
CA ASN A 214 -16.98 0.77 36.46
C ASN A 214 -17.86 -0.50 36.42
N GLY A 215 -17.42 -1.58 37.07
CA GLY A 215 -18.12 -2.87 37.10
C GLY A 215 -17.77 -3.82 35.95
N GLU A 216 -16.91 -3.41 35.02
CA GLU A 216 -16.40 -4.24 33.92
C GLU A 216 -15.01 -4.79 34.22
N SER A 217 -14.78 -6.05 33.88
CA SER A 217 -13.47 -6.70 34.00
C SER A 217 -12.94 -7.13 32.64
N GLY A 218 -11.62 -7.30 32.53
CA GLY A 218 -10.99 -7.65 31.25
C GLY A 218 -10.89 -6.48 30.26
N CYS A 219 -10.73 -5.27 30.79
CA CYS A 219 -10.69 -4.02 30.04
C CYS A 219 -9.51 -3.91 29.06
N THR A 220 -8.41 -4.63 29.31
CA THR A 220 -7.30 -4.76 28.33
C THR A 220 -7.68 -5.78 27.27
N LYS A 221 -7.84 -5.30 26.04
CA LYS A 221 -8.27 -6.07 24.87
C LYS A 221 -7.15 -6.15 23.83
N LEU A 222 -7.12 -7.26 23.12
CA LEU A 222 -6.27 -7.47 21.94
C LEU A 222 -7.18 -7.56 20.72
N ARG A 223 -6.83 -6.88 19.63
CA ARG A 223 -7.64 -6.77 18.42
C ARG A 223 -6.78 -6.88 17.16
N TYR A 224 -7.40 -7.33 16.08
CA TYR A 224 -6.88 -7.09 14.74
C TYR A 224 -7.04 -5.61 14.37
N ILE A 225 -6.40 -5.19 13.29
CA ILE A 225 -6.72 -3.94 12.62
C ILE A 225 -7.86 -4.14 11.63
N SER A 226 -8.53 -3.06 11.27
CA SER A 226 -9.41 -2.96 10.11
C SER A 226 -9.02 -1.76 9.27
N ASP A 227 -9.12 -1.92 7.96
CA ASP A 227 -8.88 -0.85 7.01
C ASP A 227 -10.14 0.01 6.86
N ASN A 228 -9.97 1.33 6.85
CA ASN A 228 -11.01 2.31 6.63
C ASN A 228 -10.78 3.01 5.29
N ASP A 229 -11.71 2.89 4.34
CA ASP A 229 -11.64 3.53 3.02
C ASP A 229 -12.13 4.99 3.01
N GLY A 230 -12.29 5.60 4.19
CA GLY A 230 -12.78 6.98 4.35
C GLY A 230 -11.84 8.09 3.87
N ILE A 231 -10.71 7.74 3.23
CA ILE A 231 -9.75 8.67 2.65
C ILE A 231 -9.42 8.22 1.23
N LYS A 232 -9.53 9.13 0.27
CA LYS A 232 -9.04 8.94 -1.09
C LYS A 232 -7.80 9.80 -1.29
N TYR A 233 -6.84 9.29 -2.05
CA TYR A 233 -5.65 10.04 -2.42
C TYR A 233 -5.71 10.38 -3.90
N HIS A 234 -5.33 11.62 -4.23
CA HIS A 234 -5.25 12.11 -5.60
C HIS A 234 -3.82 12.51 -5.89
N GLY A 235 -3.17 11.76 -6.80
CA GLY A 235 -1.82 12.06 -7.25
C GLY A 235 -1.76 12.44 -8.73
N VAL A 236 -0.53 12.49 -9.23
CA VAL A 236 -0.20 12.75 -10.62
C VAL A 236 0.85 11.74 -11.07
N SER A 237 0.72 11.27 -12.31
CA SER A 237 1.69 10.41 -12.98
C SER A 237 1.91 10.88 -14.41
N LYS A 238 2.92 10.38 -15.09
CA LYS A 238 3.17 10.67 -16.51
C LYS A 238 2.82 9.50 -17.39
N LEU A 239 2.41 9.80 -18.62
CA LEU A 239 2.27 8.81 -19.66
C LEU A 239 3.62 8.20 -20.06
N THR A 240 3.69 6.88 -20.14
CA THR A 240 4.88 6.13 -20.61
C THR A 240 4.83 5.81 -22.11
N ALA A 241 3.71 6.10 -22.77
CA ALA A 241 3.52 6.01 -24.21
C ALA A 241 2.54 7.09 -24.69
N GLU A 242 2.55 7.41 -25.99
CA GLU A 242 1.50 8.26 -26.57
C GLU A 242 0.12 7.62 -26.34
N ALA A 243 -0.87 8.42 -25.93
CA ALA A 243 -2.21 7.95 -25.64
C ALA A 243 -3.27 8.68 -26.47
N ASN A 244 -4.13 7.91 -27.12
CA ASN A 244 -5.32 8.36 -27.86
C ASN A 244 -6.49 7.35 -27.75
N SER A 245 -6.39 6.43 -26.79
CA SER A 245 -7.31 5.29 -26.63
C SER A 245 -7.93 5.27 -25.23
N GLU A 246 -8.73 4.26 -24.92
CA GLU A 246 -9.26 4.00 -23.57
C GLU A 246 -8.18 3.53 -22.59
N VAL A 247 -7.02 3.11 -23.06
CA VAL A 247 -5.93 2.61 -22.21
C VAL A 247 -4.84 3.66 -22.10
N LEU A 248 -4.56 4.08 -20.87
CA LEU A 248 -3.41 4.94 -20.55
C LEU A 248 -2.33 4.13 -19.88
N ALA A 249 -1.14 4.08 -20.48
CA ALA A 249 0.06 3.57 -19.84
C ALA A 249 0.69 4.70 -19.02
N VAL A 250 0.83 4.50 -17.71
CA VAL A 250 1.33 5.52 -16.76
C VAL A 250 2.52 4.99 -15.97
N GLU A 251 3.38 5.89 -15.49
CA GLU A 251 4.58 5.53 -14.73
C GLU A 251 4.25 4.78 -13.44
N SER A 252 3.16 5.15 -12.76
CA SER A 252 2.67 4.48 -11.56
C SER A 252 1.22 4.84 -11.30
N THR A 253 0.47 3.93 -10.69
CA THR A 253 -0.89 4.18 -10.17
C THR A 253 -0.91 4.37 -8.65
N GLN A 254 0.23 4.15 -7.98
CA GLN A 254 0.43 4.31 -6.54
C GLN A 254 1.50 5.35 -6.24
N THR A 255 1.43 5.96 -5.07
CA THR A 255 2.41 6.94 -4.60
C THR A 255 2.77 6.67 -3.15
N GLU A 256 4.00 6.99 -2.77
CA GLU A 256 4.46 6.91 -1.40
C GLU A 256 4.03 8.17 -0.64
N LEU A 257 3.08 8.00 0.28
CA LEU A 257 2.66 8.99 1.27
C LEU A 257 3.73 9.15 2.36
N LEU A 258 4.32 8.04 2.79
CA LEU A 258 5.37 8.04 3.80
C LEU A 258 6.74 7.85 3.16
N PRO A 259 7.78 8.50 3.67
CA PRO A 259 9.12 8.32 3.16
C PRO A 259 9.63 6.91 3.45
N LYS A 260 10.36 6.34 2.50
CA LYS A 260 10.99 5.02 2.60
C LYS A 260 12.42 5.09 2.08
N LEU A 261 13.36 4.62 2.89
CA LEU A 261 14.73 4.42 2.46
C LEU A 261 14.82 3.09 1.70
N LYS A 262 15.07 3.16 0.40
CA LYS A 262 15.35 1.97 -0.43
C LYS A 262 16.84 1.68 -0.38
N THR A 263 17.21 0.54 0.18
CA THR A 263 18.59 0.03 0.21
C THR A 263 18.66 -1.25 -0.62
N ILE A 264 19.80 -1.49 -1.25
CA ILE A 264 20.06 -2.74 -1.96
C ILE A 264 20.69 -3.72 -0.97
N GLU A 265 20.07 -4.87 -0.79
CA GLU A 265 20.65 -6.01 -0.07
C GLU A 265 21.14 -7.05 -1.08
N VAL A 266 22.37 -7.54 -0.88
CA VAL A 266 22.99 -8.53 -1.78
C VAL A 266 22.87 -9.90 -1.16
N SER A 267 22.23 -10.83 -1.87
CA SER A 267 22.17 -12.25 -1.52
C SER A 267 23.13 -13.04 -2.43
N SER A 268 24.28 -13.45 -1.89
CA SER A 268 25.34 -14.13 -2.65
C SER A 268 25.58 -15.56 -2.20
N GLY A 269 25.97 -16.43 -3.13
CA GLY A 269 26.41 -17.80 -2.87
C GLY A 269 25.25 -18.78 -2.67
N ASN A 270 24.05 -18.43 -3.16
CA ASN A 270 22.86 -19.26 -3.03
C ASN A 270 23.04 -20.58 -3.79
N THR A 271 22.48 -21.66 -3.25
CA THR A 271 22.62 -23.01 -3.81
C THR A 271 21.26 -23.62 -4.08
N ILE A 272 21.14 -24.48 -5.09
CA ILE A 272 20.04 -25.44 -5.16
C ILE A 272 20.38 -26.62 -4.24
N THR A 273 19.57 -26.88 -3.23
CA THR A 273 19.95 -27.79 -2.13
C THR A 273 20.09 -29.24 -2.59
N SER A 274 21.26 -29.83 -2.31
CA SER A 274 21.48 -31.27 -2.12
C SER A 274 21.72 -31.55 -0.63
N ASP A 275 21.15 -32.62 -0.08
CA ASP A 275 21.43 -33.06 1.30
C ASP A 275 22.83 -33.71 1.43
N SER A 276 23.89 -32.89 1.34
CA SER A 276 25.28 -33.05 1.84
C SER A 276 26.47 -33.46 0.93
N ASP A 277 27.62 -32.89 1.32
CA ASP A 277 28.99 -32.88 0.75
C ASP A 277 29.81 -34.20 0.93
N SER A 278 29.75 -35.14 -0.01
CA SER A 278 30.86 -36.12 -0.12
C SER A 278 31.07 -36.61 -1.55
N GLY A 279 32.23 -36.30 -2.13
CA GLY A 279 32.66 -36.71 -3.46
C GLY A 279 33.01 -38.19 -3.56
N ASP A 280 32.03 -39.08 -3.39
CA ASP A 280 32.15 -40.50 -3.69
C ASP A 280 31.25 -40.88 -4.88
N VAL A 281 31.72 -41.80 -5.74
CA VAL A 281 31.20 -42.01 -7.11
C VAL A 281 29.83 -42.72 -7.14
N ALA A 282 29.38 -43.29 -6.01
CA ALA A 282 28.05 -43.84 -5.85
C ALA A 282 27.11 -42.78 -5.26
N SER A 283 26.04 -42.41 -5.98
CA SER A 283 25.11 -41.43 -5.43
C SER A 283 24.31 -42.07 -4.29
N ARG A 284 24.07 -41.28 -3.24
CA ARG A 284 23.07 -41.62 -2.24
C ARG A 284 21.69 -41.36 -2.82
N LEU A 285 20.66 -41.94 -2.23
CA LEU A 285 19.28 -41.72 -2.65
C LEU A 285 18.93 -40.22 -2.66
N ILE A 286 18.76 -39.66 -3.87
CA ILE A 286 18.38 -38.27 -4.09
C ILE A 286 16.91 -38.21 -4.44
N ARG A 287 16.18 -37.35 -3.74
CA ARG A 287 14.80 -37.04 -4.09
C ARG A 287 14.75 -35.78 -4.93
N LYS A 288 13.99 -35.81 -6.04
CA LYS A 288 13.56 -34.58 -6.69
C LYS A 288 12.61 -33.86 -5.74
N VAL A 289 12.69 -32.54 -5.67
CA VAL A 289 11.86 -31.73 -4.79
C VAL A 289 11.10 -30.71 -5.62
N ILE A 290 9.79 -30.61 -5.40
CA ILE A 290 9.00 -29.46 -5.83
C ILE A 290 8.52 -28.79 -4.55
N ASN A 291 9.00 -27.57 -4.33
CA ASN A 291 8.48 -26.70 -3.30
C ASN A 291 7.72 -25.55 -3.97
N VAL A 292 6.54 -25.26 -3.45
CA VAL A 292 5.74 -24.10 -3.82
C VAL A 292 5.53 -23.23 -2.59
N PRO A 293 5.39 -21.91 -2.75
CA PRO A 293 4.90 -21.07 -1.67
C PRO A 293 3.54 -21.60 -1.22
N SER A 294 3.36 -21.81 0.08
CA SER A 294 2.05 -22.21 0.59
C SER A 294 1.04 -21.07 0.47
N ASP A 295 -0.11 -21.41 -0.09
CA ASP A 295 -1.28 -20.56 -0.24
C ASP A 295 -2.24 -20.79 0.95
N PRO A 296 -2.42 -19.79 1.83
CA PRO A 296 -3.24 -19.94 3.03
C PRO A 296 -4.74 -20.11 2.72
N THR A 297 -5.14 -20.00 1.45
CA THR A 297 -6.52 -20.26 0.99
C THR A 297 -6.73 -21.70 0.52
N LYS A 298 -5.66 -22.50 0.36
CA LYS A 298 -5.72 -23.86 -0.17
C LYS A 298 -5.19 -24.87 0.86
N THR A 299 -5.97 -25.91 1.17
CA THR A 299 -5.48 -27.10 1.89
C THR A 299 -4.93 -28.16 0.94
N THR A 300 -5.37 -28.13 -0.32
CA THR A 300 -5.08 -29.15 -1.32
C THR A 300 -4.11 -28.60 -2.36
N TYR A 301 -2.98 -29.27 -2.50
CA TYR A 301 -1.95 -28.96 -3.47
C TYR A 301 -1.81 -30.13 -4.41
N LEU A 302 -1.99 -29.84 -5.70
CA LEU A 302 -1.83 -30.81 -6.76
C LEU A 302 -0.47 -30.60 -7.40
N TYR A 303 0.33 -31.65 -7.41
CA TYR A 303 1.62 -31.69 -8.07
C TYR A 303 1.52 -32.71 -9.20
N THR A 304 2.03 -32.37 -10.37
CA THR A 304 2.16 -33.34 -11.47
C THR A 304 3.53 -33.98 -11.39
N VAL A 305 3.57 -35.28 -11.14
CA VAL A 305 4.77 -36.10 -11.06
C VAL A 305 4.71 -37.17 -12.15
N LEU A 306 5.41 -36.93 -13.26
CA LEU A 306 5.41 -37.80 -14.43
C LEU A 306 6.36 -39.00 -14.27
N ASP A 307 7.30 -38.91 -13.34
CA ASP A 307 8.41 -39.83 -13.16
C ASP A 307 8.46 -40.40 -11.73
N LEU A 308 7.32 -40.65 -11.08
CA LEU A 308 7.31 -41.36 -9.79
C LEU A 308 7.59 -42.85 -10.02
N ILE A 309 8.48 -43.44 -9.23
CA ILE A 309 8.65 -44.89 -9.20
C ILE A 309 7.56 -45.50 -8.31
N ASP A 310 6.68 -46.28 -8.92
CA ASP A 310 5.63 -47.05 -8.24
C ASP A 310 5.99 -48.54 -8.31
N ASP A 311 6.59 -49.06 -7.23
CA ASP A 311 7.09 -50.44 -7.18
C ASP A 311 6.93 -51.04 -5.77
N PRO A 312 6.58 -52.34 -5.64
CA PRO A 312 6.47 -53.04 -4.35
C PRO A 312 7.72 -52.96 -3.45
N TYR A 313 8.91 -52.77 -4.03
CA TYR A 313 10.18 -52.58 -3.31
C TYR A 313 10.06 -51.57 -2.16
N PHE A 314 9.40 -50.43 -2.39
CA PHE A 314 9.27 -49.39 -1.37
C PHE A 314 8.44 -49.83 -0.16
N VAL A 315 7.30 -50.48 -0.42
CA VAL A 315 6.39 -50.97 0.63
C VAL A 315 7.03 -52.12 1.39
N ASN A 316 7.72 -53.03 0.70
CA ASN A 316 8.36 -54.20 1.29
C ASN A 316 9.51 -53.83 2.26
N ASN A 317 10.19 -52.72 1.98
CA ASN A 317 11.39 -52.28 2.70
C ASN A 317 11.17 -51.05 3.60
N GLY A 318 9.92 -50.58 3.72
CA GLY A 318 9.57 -49.46 4.60
C GLY A 318 10.15 -48.11 4.17
N ILE A 319 10.51 -47.97 2.88
CA ILE A 319 10.93 -46.71 2.28
C ILE A 319 9.70 -45.98 1.74
N THR A 320 9.59 -44.69 2.02
CA THR A 320 8.58 -43.83 1.39
C THR A 320 9.06 -43.36 0.00
N PRO A 321 8.39 -43.78 -1.10
CA PRO A 321 8.80 -43.44 -2.48
C PRO A 321 8.63 -41.95 -2.77
N ILE A 322 7.67 -41.34 -2.08
CA ILE A 322 7.36 -39.92 -2.09
C ILE A 322 7.06 -39.49 -0.65
N VAL A 323 7.55 -38.32 -0.29
CA VAL A 323 7.32 -37.68 1.00
C VAL A 323 6.84 -36.25 0.79
N ILE A 324 6.19 -35.72 1.80
CA ILE A 324 5.87 -34.30 1.86
C ILE A 324 7.09 -33.57 2.40
N THR A 325 7.45 -32.45 1.77
CA THR A 325 8.59 -31.61 2.13
C THR A 325 8.17 -30.19 2.43
N GLY A 326 9.14 -29.38 2.86
CA GLY A 326 8.91 -28.03 3.34
C GLY A 326 8.29 -28.04 4.73
N SER A 327 7.46 -27.05 5.00
CA SER A 327 6.81 -26.86 6.29
C SER A 327 5.61 -27.79 6.46
N TYR A 328 5.36 -28.25 7.68
CA TYR A 328 4.24 -29.11 8.03
C TYR A 328 4.17 -30.50 7.34
N PRO A 329 5.29 -31.21 7.13
CA PRO A 329 5.25 -32.53 6.47
C PRO A 329 4.43 -33.56 7.26
N HIS A 330 4.31 -33.38 8.58
CA HIS A 330 3.51 -34.22 9.47
C HIS A 330 1.99 -33.93 9.42
N LEU A 331 1.56 -32.84 8.79
CA LEU A 331 0.14 -32.46 8.68
C LEU A 331 -0.43 -32.71 7.28
N GLY A 332 0.43 -32.89 6.27
CA GLY A 332 0.02 -33.28 4.94
C GLY A 332 -0.35 -34.76 4.89
N LYS A 333 -1.48 -35.06 4.25
CA LYS A 333 -1.80 -36.41 3.78
C LYS A 333 -1.61 -36.43 2.28
N LEU A 334 -0.75 -37.33 1.83
CA LEU A 334 -0.43 -37.50 0.43
C LEU A 334 -1.27 -38.64 -0.15
N SER A 335 -1.84 -38.41 -1.34
CA SER A 335 -2.43 -39.45 -2.18
C SER A 335 -1.93 -39.31 -3.61
N VAL A 336 -1.79 -40.44 -4.31
CA VAL A 336 -1.31 -40.49 -5.69
C VAL A 336 -2.38 -41.12 -6.56
N THR A 337 -2.77 -40.45 -7.64
CA THR A 337 -3.71 -40.95 -8.64
C THR A 337 -3.15 -40.69 -10.04
N GLY A 338 -2.64 -41.73 -10.71
CA GLY A 338 -1.91 -41.56 -11.97
C GLY A 338 -0.64 -40.72 -11.76
N THR A 339 -0.43 -39.71 -12.61
CA THR A 339 0.70 -38.78 -12.49
C THR A 339 0.42 -37.57 -11.60
N THR A 340 -0.71 -37.55 -10.90
CA THR A 340 -1.08 -36.43 -10.01
C THR A 340 -0.91 -36.84 -8.56
N VAL A 341 -0.08 -36.11 -7.84
CA VAL A 341 0.10 -36.21 -6.40
C VAL A 341 -0.70 -35.12 -5.73
N SER A 342 -1.67 -35.51 -4.92
CA SER A 342 -2.45 -34.59 -4.09
C SER A 342 -1.90 -34.60 -2.68
N VAL A 343 -1.48 -33.45 -2.18
CA VAL A 343 -1.17 -33.26 -0.77
C VAL A 343 -2.28 -32.43 -0.16
N ILE A 344 -3.02 -33.05 0.74
CA ILE A 344 -4.08 -32.42 1.50
C ILE A 344 -3.56 -32.20 2.91
N TYR A 345 -3.25 -30.97 3.23
CA TYR A 345 -2.91 -30.60 4.59
C TYR A 345 -4.18 -30.58 5.44
N SER A 346 -4.10 -31.17 6.63
CA SER A 346 -5.21 -31.18 7.59
C SER A 346 -5.57 -29.78 8.10
N VAL A 347 -4.77 -28.77 7.74
CA VAL A 347 -4.95 -27.34 8.00
C VAL A 347 -4.39 -26.54 6.80
N ASN A 348 -4.90 -25.34 6.54
CA ASN A 348 -4.32 -24.47 5.52
C ASN A 348 -2.86 -24.12 5.91
N PRO A 349 -1.87 -24.39 5.05
CA PRO A 349 -0.49 -24.03 5.29
C PRO A 349 -0.31 -22.51 5.18
N ARG A 350 0.57 -21.94 6.00
CA ARG A 350 0.64 -20.47 6.21
C ARG A 350 1.47 -19.80 5.12
N ALA A 351 1.04 -18.66 4.57
CA ALA A 351 1.87 -17.91 3.62
C ALA A 351 3.25 -17.55 4.20
N GLY A 352 4.27 -17.49 3.33
CA GLY A 352 5.67 -17.27 3.69
C GLY A 352 6.43 -18.55 4.05
N TYR A 353 5.77 -19.70 4.05
CA TYR A 353 6.42 -21.00 4.14
C TYR A 353 6.42 -21.68 2.78
N THR A 354 7.39 -22.55 2.56
CA THR A 354 7.42 -23.46 1.42
C THR A 354 6.81 -24.79 1.82
N ILE A 355 5.98 -25.35 0.96
CA ILE A 355 5.45 -26.70 1.10
C ILE A 355 5.69 -27.45 -0.20
N GLY A 356 5.80 -28.75 -0.13
CA GLY A 356 6.22 -29.48 -1.30
C GLY A 356 6.10 -30.97 -1.17
N ILE A 357 6.60 -31.62 -2.21
CA ILE A 357 6.81 -33.06 -2.23
C ILE A 357 8.24 -33.34 -2.66
N ALA A 358 8.76 -34.45 -2.17
CA ALA A 358 10.01 -35.00 -2.68
C ALA A 358 9.86 -36.49 -2.99
N TRP A 359 10.33 -36.93 -4.15
CA TRP A 359 10.15 -38.30 -4.64
C TRP A 359 11.40 -38.83 -5.35
N TYR A 360 11.50 -40.16 -5.43
CA TYR A 360 12.50 -40.82 -6.25
C TYR A 360 12.03 -40.90 -7.71
N SER A 361 12.83 -40.34 -8.60
CA SER A 361 12.51 -40.21 -10.02
C SER A 361 12.82 -41.48 -10.80
N SER A 362 11.87 -41.98 -11.58
CA SER A 362 12.01 -43.12 -12.49
C SER A 362 12.85 -42.81 -13.73
N LEU A 363 13.13 -41.52 -13.99
CA LEU A 363 14.11 -41.10 -14.98
C LEU A 363 15.55 -41.35 -14.50
N ARG A 364 15.74 -41.39 -13.18
CA ARG A 364 17.06 -41.57 -12.55
C ARG A 364 17.26 -42.98 -12.02
N TYR A 365 16.29 -43.50 -11.27
CA TYR A 365 16.39 -44.79 -10.61
C TYR A 365 15.43 -45.83 -11.22
N ALA A 366 15.84 -47.10 -11.19
CA ALA A 366 15.00 -48.25 -11.47
C ALA A 366 15.14 -49.26 -10.32
N VAL A 367 14.11 -50.06 -10.07
CA VAL A 367 14.20 -51.15 -9.08
C VAL A 367 14.92 -52.35 -9.71
N TYR A 368 15.84 -52.91 -8.95
CA TYR A 368 16.61 -54.10 -9.30
C TYR A 368 16.38 -55.19 -8.26
N HIS A 369 16.14 -56.42 -8.74
CA HIS A 369 16.03 -57.62 -7.93
C HIS A 369 17.19 -58.57 -8.28
N SER A 370 17.87 -59.08 -7.26
CA SER A 370 19.06 -59.93 -7.40
C SER A 370 18.82 -61.27 -8.11
N GLU A 371 17.56 -61.65 -8.31
CA GLU A 371 17.14 -62.82 -9.08
C GLU A 371 17.35 -62.62 -10.61
N THR A 372 17.53 -61.36 -11.04
CA THR A 372 17.86 -60.98 -12.42
C THR A 372 19.33 -60.62 -12.56
N ALA A 373 19.93 -60.83 -13.74
CA ALA A 373 21.34 -60.48 -13.96
C ALA A 373 21.56 -58.96 -13.82
N PHE A 374 22.59 -58.55 -13.08
CA PHE A 374 22.93 -57.13 -12.90
C PHE A 374 23.42 -56.51 -14.21
N ASP A 375 22.85 -55.36 -14.58
CA ASP A 375 23.25 -54.60 -15.78
C ASP A 375 24.51 -53.81 -15.48
N GLY A 376 25.63 -54.17 -16.11
CA GLY A 376 26.93 -53.51 -15.91
C GLY A 376 27.01 -52.05 -16.37
N LEU A 377 25.95 -51.51 -16.98
CA LEU A 377 25.80 -50.08 -17.30
C LEU A 377 25.12 -49.29 -16.16
N LYS A 378 24.71 -49.97 -15.09
CA LYS A 378 24.05 -49.39 -13.93
C LYS A 378 24.89 -49.59 -12.67
N LYS A 379 24.65 -48.76 -11.66
CA LYS A 379 25.23 -48.88 -10.32
C LYS A 379 24.13 -48.92 -9.27
N LEU A 380 24.39 -49.61 -8.15
CA LEU A 380 23.50 -49.62 -6.98
C LEU A 380 23.59 -48.27 -6.26
N THR A 381 22.45 -47.81 -5.74
CA THR A 381 22.35 -46.55 -5.00
C THR A 381 22.62 -46.80 -3.52
N VAL A 382 23.49 -46.00 -2.91
CA VAL A 382 23.83 -46.13 -1.48
C VAL A 382 22.61 -45.80 -0.63
N GLY A 383 22.35 -46.62 0.38
CA GLY A 383 21.20 -46.55 1.29
C GLY A 383 19.93 -47.20 0.74
N SER A 384 20.04 -47.97 -0.35
CA SER A 384 18.90 -48.62 -1.01
C SER A 384 18.99 -50.16 -1.02
N VAL A 385 20.05 -50.78 -0.50
CA VAL A 385 20.20 -52.24 -0.57
C VAL A 385 19.51 -52.92 0.62
N PHE A 386 18.47 -53.71 0.35
CA PHE A 386 17.80 -54.54 1.36
C PHE A 386 17.93 -55.99 0.98
N ALA A 387 18.34 -56.83 1.92
CA ALA A 387 18.59 -58.25 1.65
C ALA A 387 17.93 -59.17 2.67
N SER A 388 17.66 -60.40 2.26
CA SER A 388 17.28 -61.53 3.11
C SER A 388 18.30 -62.64 2.98
N ALA A 389 18.78 -63.14 4.11
CA ALA A 389 19.63 -64.31 4.20
C ALA A 389 18.80 -65.52 4.66
N ASP A 390 18.63 -66.50 3.78
CA ASP A 390 17.93 -67.75 4.05
C ASP A 390 18.94 -68.85 4.35
N PHE A 391 19.05 -69.25 5.61
CA PHE A 391 20.02 -70.28 6.04
C PHE A 391 19.59 -71.66 5.54
N VAL A 392 20.56 -72.45 5.05
CA VAL A 392 20.31 -73.80 4.53
C VAL A 392 19.84 -74.75 5.64
N ASP A 393 20.30 -74.54 6.87
CA ASP A 393 19.76 -75.22 8.06
C ASP A 393 18.44 -74.56 8.50
N GLY A 394 17.34 -75.30 8.28
CA GLY A 394 15.98 -74.86 8.56
C GLY A 394 15.67 -74.55 10.03
N ASN A 395 16.58 -74.84 10.97
CA ASN A 395 16.46 -74.42 12.36
C ASN A 395 16.66 -72.91 12.55
N TYR A 396 17.38 -72.24 11.64
CA TYR A 396 17.73 -70.82 11.76
C TYR A 396 16.86 -69.90 10.89
N GLY A 397 16.22 -70.44 9.86
CA GLY A 397 15.25 -69.71 9.03
C GLY A 397 15.85 -68.55 8.23
N SER A 398 15.02 -67.52 7.98
CA SER A 398 15.36 -66.34 7.19
C SER A 398 15.62 -65.13 8.06
N VAL A 399 16.66 -64.35 7.74
CA VAL A 399 16.99 -63.11 8.47
C VAL A 399 17.09 -61.93 7.51
N LYS A 400 16.42 -60.82 7.85
CA LYS A 400 16.51 -59.56 7.10
C LYS A 400 17.81 -58.83 7.44
N LEU A 401 18.47 -58.31 6.41
CA LEU A 401 19.68 -57.52 6.52
C LEU A 401 19.43 -56.08 6.06
N THR A 402 20.04 -55.14 6.76
CA THR A 402 20.05 -53.72 6.43
C THR A 402 21.46 -53.27 6.09
N GLU A 403 21.57 -52.45 5.06
CA GLU A 403 22.81 -51.80 4.66
C GLU A 403 23.30 -50.78 5.71
N SER A 404 24.60 -50.81 6.04
CA SER A 404 25.28 -49.73 6.76
C SER A 404 25.99 -48.77 5.80
N SER A 405 26.39 -47.60 6.30
CA SER A 405 27.06 -46.54 5.53
C SER A 405 28.39 -46.91 4.84
N SER A 406 28.86 -48.14 5.06
CA SER A 406 30.07 -48.76 4.52
C SER A 406 29.79 -49.87 3.48
N GLY A 407 28.51 -50.12 3.15
CA GLY A 407 28.09 -51.22 2.28
C GLY A 407 28.13 -52.60 2.92
N GLU A 408 28.13 -52.68 4.25
CA GLU A 408 27.99 -53.95 4.96
C GLU A 408 26.50 -54.25 5.18
N LEU A 409 26.09 -55.49 4.91
CA LEU A 409 24.73 -55.98 5.14
C LEU A 409 24.68 -56.65 6.51
N ARG A 410 23.91 -56.04 7.41
CA ARG A 410 23.90 -56.34 8.83
C ARG A 410 22.54 -56.82 9.30
N GLU A 411 22.56 -57.76 10.24
CA GLU A 411 21.39 -58.15 11.01
C GLU A 411 20.99 -57.05 12.02
N PRO A 412 19.73 -57.06 12.53
CA PRO A 412 19.28 -56.12 13.56
C PRO A 412 20.10 -56.16 14.87
N ASN A 413 20.78 -57.27 15.14
CA ASN A 413 21.65 -57.46 16.30
C ASN A 413 23.11 -56.99 16.05
N GLY A 414 23.41 -56.48 14.85
CA GLY A 414 24.71 -55.89 14.47
C GLY A 414 25.69 -56.83 13.77
N TYR A 415 25.40 -58.14 13.64
CA TYR A 415 26.25 -59.09 12.93
C TYR A 415 26.26 -58.82 11.41
N ILE A 416 27.43 -58.90 10.78
CA ILE A 416 27.62 -58.68 9.35
C ILE A 416 27.62 -60.03 8.63
N LEU A 417 26.75 -60.21 7.63
CA LEU A 417 26.70 -61.43 6.83
C LEU A 417 27.24 -61.25 5.41
N ALA A 418 27.21 -60.03 4.87
CA ALA A 418 27.74 -59.76 3.54
C ALA A 418 28.17 -58.30 3.38
N SER A 419 28.83 -57.98 2.27
CA SER A 419 29.07 -56.60 1.81
C SER A 419 28.74 -56.43 0.34
N VAL A 420 28.38 -55.21 -0.05
CA VAL A 420 28.00 -54.84 -1.42
C VAL A 420 29.04 -53.92 -2.05
N ASP A 421 29.38 -54.20 -3.29
CA ASP A 421 30.06 -53.26 -4.18
C ASP A 421 29.00 -52.53 -5.02
N TYR A 422 28.86 -51.23 -4.78
CA TYR A 422 27.85 -50.41 -5.44
C TYR A 422 28.07 -50.23 -6.94
N LEU A 423 29.33 -50.27 -7.38
CA LEU A 423 29.66 -50.03 -8.79
C LEU A 423 29.45 -51.30 -9.62
N SER A 424 29.83 -52.45 -9.08
CA SER A 424 29.73 -53.74 -9.80
C SER A 424 28.46 -54.53 -9.50
N GLY A 425 27.70 -54.15 -8.47
CA GLY A 425 26.53 -54.90 -8.00
C GLY A 425 26.88 -56.23 -7.31
N VAL A 426 28.17 -56.50 -7.09
CA VAL A 426 28.66 -57.77 -6.54
C VAL A 426 28.47 -57.81 -5.02
N ILE A 427 27.95 -58.93 -4.52
CA ILE A 427 27.85 -59.20 -3.08
C ILE A 427 28.93 -60.19 -2.64
N THR A 428 29.65 -59.86 -1.59
CA THR A 428 30.62 -60.76 -0.93
C THR A 428 30.02 -61.29 0.38
N LYS A 429 29.84 -62.61 0.50
CA LYS A 429 29.35 -63.24 1.74
C LYS A 429 30.50 -63.47 2.73
N TYR A 430 30.20 -63.31 4.02
CA TYR A 430 31.10 -63.68 5.11
C TYR A 430 30.71 -65.03 5.70
N ALA A 431 31.70 -65.74 6.26
CA ALA A 431 31.45 -67.01 6.94
C ALA A 431 30.70 -66.81 8.26
N ASP A 432 29.65 -67.60 8.50
CA ASP A 432 28.83 -67.54 9.71
C ASP A 432 28.79 -68.92 10.42
N ALA A 433 28.70 -68.90 11.75
CA ALA A 433 28.69 -70.12 12.57
C ALA A 433 27.42 -70.97 12.39
N ARG A 434 26.33 -70.39 11.86
CA ARG A 434 25.06 -71.07 11.55
C ARG A 434 25.08 -71.81 10.21
N GLY A 435 26.17 -71.72 9.45
CA GLY A 435 26.35 -72.41 8.17
C GLY A 435 26.10 -71.51 6.95
N ASP A 436 25.98 -72.15 5.78
CA ASP A 436 25.76 -71.44 4.51
C ASP A 436 24.33 -70.93 4.39
N PHE A 437 24.15 -69.88 3.59
CA PHE A 437 22.87 -69.22 3.37
C PHE A 437 22.75 -68.66 1.95
N VAL A 438 21.53 -68.61 1.43
CA VAL A 438 21.21 -67.95 0.16
C VAL A 438 20.87 -66.49 0.45
N LEU A 439 21.43 -65.57 -0.34
CA LEU A 439 21.15 -64.14 -0.20
C LEU A 439 20.31 -63.67 -1.39
N VAL A 440 19.15 -63.10 -1.11
CA VAL A 440 18.30 -62.41 -2.08
C VAL A 440 18.24 -60.94 -1.67
N TYR A 441 18.45 -60.02 -2.60
CA TYR A 441 18.41 -58.59 -2.32
C TYR A 441 17.70 -57.79 -3.39
N GLU A 442 17.20 -56.63 -2.99
CA GLU A 442 16.55 -55.66 -3.85
C GLU A 442 17.18 -54.30 -3.61
N ALA A 443 17.30 -53.48 -4.65
CA ALA A 443 17.91 -52.17 -4.55
C ALA A 443 17.42 -51.20 -5.64
N LEU A 444 17.69 -49.91 -5.45
CA LEU A 444 17.56 -48.92 -6.52
C LEU A 444 18.87 -48.82 -7.29
N VAL A 445 18.78 -48.91 -8.61
CA VAL A 445 19.90 -48.73 -9.53
C VAL A 445 19.73 -47.46 -10.35
N GLU A 446 20.82 -46.75 -10.63
CA GLU A 446 20.83 -45.61 -11.55
C GLU A 446 21.85 -45.83 -12.67
N ALA A 447 21.78 -44.99 -13.70
CA ALA A 447 22.81 -44.95 -14.73
C ALA A 447 24.16 -44.59 -14.09
N ALA A 448 25.24 -45.24 -14.53
CA ALA A 448 26.57 -44.94 -14.02
C ALA A 448 27.04 -43.50 -14.37
N GLU A 449 26.45 -42.89 -15.42
CA GLU A 449 26.81 -41.58 -16.03
C GLU A 449 25.75 -40.47 -15.77
N LEU A 450 26.19 -39.21 -15.62
CA LEU A 450 25.32 -38.02 -15.41
C LEU A 450 24.50 -37.63 -16.66
N SER A 451 23.32 -37.00 -16.50
CA SER A 451 22.43 -36.63 -17.64
C SER A 451 21.60 -35.33 -17.51
N ASP A 452 21.83 -34.47 -16.50
CA ASP A 452 21.03 -33.26 -16.28
C ASP A 452 21.31 -32.14 -17.30
N ASN A 453 20.25 -31.55 -17.89
CA ASN A 453 20.36 -30.49 -18.91
C ASN A 453 19.34 -29.33 -18.75
N SER A 454 18.58 -29.29 -17.66
CA SER A 454 17.67 -28.18 -17.32
C SER A 454 17.41 -28.13 -15.81
N VAL A 455 17.00 -26.96 -15.30
CA VAL A 455 16.57 -26.81 -13.90
C VAL A 455 15.58 -25.66 -13.74
N THR A 456 14.62 -25.81 -12.82
CA THR A 456 13.65 -24.78 -12.44
C THR A 456 13.65 -24.63 -10.92
N PHE A 457 13.76 -23.40 -10.42
CA PHE A 457 13.69 -23.09 -8.98
C PHE A 457 13.08 -21.70 -8.74
N VAL A 458 12.71 -21.41 -7.50
CA VAL A 458 12.11 -20.13 -7.10
C VAL A 458 13.14 -19.31 -6.34
N LEU A 459 13.18 -18.00 -6.57
CA LEU A 459 13.97 -17.05 -5.80
C LEU A 459 13.34 -16.84 -4.42
N ASP A 460 14.16 -16.78 -3.38
CA ASP A 460 13.69 -16.47 -2.02
C ASP A 460 13.41 -14.96 -1.82
N GLN A 461 13.85 -14.11 -2.76
CA GLN A 461 13.77 -12.65 -2.64
C GLN A 461 12.39 -12.14 -3.02
N THR A 462 11.91 -11.13 -2.30
CA THR A 462 10.54 -10.60 -2.49
C THR A 462 10.48 -9.47 -3.51
N ALA A 463 11.57 -8.70 -3.66
CA ALA A 463 11.72 -7.63 -4.64
C ALA A 463 13.08 -7.70 -5.35
N PRO A 464 13.37 -8.78 -6.10
CA PRO A 464 14.66 -9.02 -6.72
C PRO A 464 14.98 -7.98 -7.81
N LEU A 465 16.23 -7.52 -7.85
CA LEU A 465 16.80 -6.75 -8.95
C LEU A 465 17.31 -7.74 -10.01
N LEU A 466 16.51 -7.97 -11.05
CA LEU A 466 16.75 -9.05 -12.01
C LEU A 466 18.09 -8.91 -12.74
N ASP A 467 18.51 -7.68 -13.06
CA ASP A 467 19.80 -7.37 -13.71
C ASP A 467 21.03 -7.69 -12.84
N THR A 468 20.84 -7.99 -11.56
CA THR A 468 21.91 -8.43 -10.64
C THR A 468 22.04 -9.94 -10.54
N PHE A 469 21.16 -10.71 -11.18
CA PHE A 469 21.21 -12.17 -11.13
C PHE A 469 22.40 -12.71 -11.93
N TYR A 470 23.24 -13.50 -11.25
CA TYR A 470 24.41 -14.15 -11.83
C TYR A 470 24.50 -15.60 -11.32
N LEU A 471 24.80 -16.55 -12.21
CA LEU A 471 24.94 -17.96 -11.85
C LEU A 471 26.22 -18.58 -12.40
N ILE A 472 26.72 -19.59 -11.69
CA ILE A 472 27.78 -20.50 -12.14
C ILE A 472 27.39 -21.96 -11.92
N VAL A 473 27.78 -22.85 -12.83
CA VAL A 473 27.57 -24.31 -12.73
C VAL A 473 28.66 -25.06 -13.50
N SER A 474 29.07 -26.23 -13.04
CA SER A 474 30.10 -27.06 -13.69
C SER A 474 29.51 -28.19 -14.53
N THR A 475 30.22 -28.55 -15.60
CA THR A 475 29.99 -29.82 -16.33
C THR A 475 30.64 -31.00 -15.60
N PRO A 476 30.31 -32.26 -15.96
CA PRO A 476 30.99 -33.45 -15.44
C PRO A 476 32.53 -33.49 -15.64
N ASN A 477 33.06 -32.65 -16.53
CA ASN A 477 34.49 -32.52 -16.81
C ASN A 477 35.13 -31.30 -16.11
N ASP A 478 34.50 -30.77 -15.06
CA ASP A 478 34.94 -29.57 -14.30
C ASP A 478 35.04 -28.27 -15.13
N GLN A 479 34.44 -28.22 -16.31
CA GLN A 479 34.32 -26.95 -17.05
C GLN A 479 33.20 -26.10 -16.43
N LEU A 480 33.56 -24.90 -15.98
CA LEU A 480 32.62 -23.91 -15.44
C LEU A 480 31.85 -23.21 -16.57
N LEU A 481 30.54 -23.10 -16.39
CA LEU A 481 29.63 -22.32 -17.20
C LEU A 481 29.03 -21.20 -16.34
N SER A 482 28.73 -20.06 -16.96
CA SER A 482 28.15 -18.91 -16.27
C SER A 482 27.10 -18.22 -17.13
N ALA A 483 26.12 -17.61 -16.48
CA ALA A 483 25.09 -16.80 -17.13
C ALA A 483 24.64 -15.65 -16.21
N SER A 484 24.09 -14.60 -16.81
CA SER A 484 23.52 -13.46 -16.10
C SER A 484 22.18 -13.07 -16.71
N SER A 485 21.34 -12.39 -15.93
CA SER A 485 20.07 -11.82 -16.40
C SER A 485 20.21 -10.35 -16.75
N ASP A 486 19.32 -9.86 -17.63
CA ASP A 486 19.05 -8.43 -17.80
C ASP A 486 17.87 -7.96 -16.92
N ALA A 487 17.49 -6.68 -17.05
CA ALA A 487 16.40 -6.06 -16.28
C ALA A 487 15.01 -6.64 -16.60
N ASP A 488 14.85 -7.27 -17.76
CA ASP A 488 13.61 -7.92 -18.19
C ASP A 488 13.55 -9.41 -17.77
N GLY A 489 14.57 -9.88 -17.04
CA GLY A 489 14.63 -11.26 -16.54
C GLY A 489 15.15 -12.27 -17.56
N VAL A 490 15.74 -11.85 -18.68
CA VAL A 490 16.27 -12.77 -19.70
C VAL A 490 17.68 -13.21 -19.32
N ILE A 491 17.87 -14.52 -19.08
CA ILE A 491 19.15 -15.10 -18.71
C ILE A 491 19.92 -15.56 -19.95
N THR A 492 21.13 -15.04 -20.11
CA THR A 492 22.02 -15.38 -21.21
C THR A 492 23.41 -15.77 -20.72
N GLY A 493 23.95 -16.86 -21.29
CA GLY A 493 25.28 -17.36 -21.00
C GLY A 493 25.78 -18.30 -22.10
N THR A 494 27.07 -18.59 -22.13
CA THR A 494 27.60 -19.52 -23.14
C THR A 494 27.13 -20.94 -22.82
N GLY A 495 26.20 -21.45 -23.63
CA GLY A 495 25.60 -22.77 -23.43
C GLY A 495 24.54 -22.84 -22.32
N ILE A 496 24.07 -21.68 -21.83
CA ILE A 496 23.00 -21.52 -20.85
C ILE A 496 22.00 -20.49 -21.38
N SER A 497 20.71 -20.81 -21.34
CA SER A 497 19.63 -19.88 -21.64
C SER A 497 18.51 -20.03 -20.61
N GLY A 498 17.83 -18.95 -20.27
CA GLY A 498 16.75 -19.01 -19.29
C GLY A 498 15.96 -17.73 -19.15
N THR A 499 14.98 -17.76 -18.25
CA THR A 499 14.15 -16.61 -17.89
C THR A 499 13.87 -16.59 -16.40
N ILE A 500 13.70 -15.39 -15.85
CA ILE A 500 13.17 -15.13 -14.52
C ILE A 500 11.83 -14.44 -14.69
N GLU A 501 10.74 -15.10 -14.30
CA GLU A 501 9.40 -14.52 -14.38
C GLU A 501 8.64 -14.82 -13.08
N ASN A 502 8.09 -13.78 -12.45
CA ASN A 502 7.35 -13.89 -11.19
C ASN A 502 8.13 -14.63 -10.08
N GLY A 503 9.45 -14.39 -10.00
CA GLY A 503 10.34 -15.03 -9.01
C GLY A 503 10.70 -16.48 -9.34
N VAL A 504 10.29 -17.03 -10.48
CA VAL A 504 10.65 -18.38 -10.93
C VAL A 504 11.78 -18.31 -11.96
N VAL A 505 12.87 -19.00 -11.68
CA VAL A 505 14.02 -19.14 -12.58
C VAL A 505 13.89 -20.44 -13.36
N GLN A 506 13.99 -20.35 -14.69
CA GLN A 506 14.01 -21.50 -15.60
C GLN A 506 15.29 -21.48 -16.42
N LEU A 507 16.08 -22.56 -16.36
CA LEU A 507 17.37 -22.69 -17.05
C LEU A 507 17.39 -23.91 -17.97
N SER A 508 17.99 -23.74 -19.14
CA SER A 508 18.31 -24.81 -20.10
C SER A 508 19.80 -24.78 -20.40
N PHE A 509 20.42 -25.97 -20.42
CA PHE A 509 21.83 -26.16 -20.70
C PHE A 509 22.02 -26.89 -22.03
N SER A 510 22.95 -26.40 -22.85
CA SER A 510 23.29 -27.02 -24.15
C SER A 510 24.08 -28.33 -24.03
N GLN A 511 24.56 -28.65 -22.83
CA GLN A 511 25.35 -29.84 -22.49
C GLN A 511 24.99 -30.31 -21.08
N ILE A 512 25.39 -31.53 -20.73
CA ILE A 512 25.14 -32.11 -19.40
C ILE A 512 25.91 -31.31 -18.34
N VAL A 513 25.26 -31.05 -17.21
CA VAL A 513 25.82 -30.30 -16.08
C VAL A 513 25.66 -31.07 -14.76
N ASP A 514 26.48 -30.74 -13.78
CA ASP A 514 26.31 -31.20 -12.39
C ASP A 514 25.58 -30.12 -11.58
N LEU A 515 24.30 -30.33 -11.35
CA LEU A 515 23.44 -29.40 -10.62
C LEU A 515 23.88 -29.17 -9.17
N ALA A 516 24.63 -30.09 -8.53
CA ALA A 516 25.14 -29.89 -7.17
C ALA A 516 26.15 -28.72 -7.08
N THR A 517 26.79 -28.38 -8.19
CA THR A 517 27.76 -27.29 -8.30
C THR A 517 27.13 -25.93 -8.58
N LEU A 518 25.82 -25.87 -8.83
CA LEU A 518 25.17 -24.62 -9.19
C LEU A 518 25.18 -23.65 -8.01
N ARG A 519 25.65 -22.43 -8.26
CA ARG A 519 25.62 -21.29 -7.32
C ARG A 519 25.06 -20.06 -8.02
N TYR A 520 24.31 -19.22 -7.31
CA TYR A 520 23.83 -17.95 -7.84
C TYR A 520 23.86 -16.80 -6.83
N ASP A 521 24.02 -15.59 -7.36
CA ASP A 521 23.95 -14.32 -6.64
C ASP A 521 22.78 -13.51 -7.18
N ILE A 522 22.07 -12.78 -6.31
CA ILE A 522 21.02 -11.83 -6.69
C ILE A 522 20.84 -10.79 -5.60
N SER A 523 20.56 -9.54 -5.96
CA SER A 523 20.26 -8.48 -5.00
C SER A 523 18.76 -8.21 -4.94
N GLU A 524 18.27 -7.64 -3.84
CA GLU A 524 16.90 -7.18 -3.71
C GLU A 524 16.82 -5.76 -3.13
N THR A 525 15.72 -5.07 -3.43
CA THR A 525 15.45 -3.77 -2.82
C THR A 525 14.74 -3.97 -1.49
N VAL A 526 15.37 -3.51 -0.40
CA VAL A 526 14.80 -3.51 0.93
C VAL A 526 14.39 -2.09 1.30
N THR A 527 13.14 -1.93 1.75
CA THR A 527 12.63 -0.65 2.24
C THR A 527 12.73 -0.58 3.75
N LEU A 528 13.40 0.46 4.26
CA LEU A 528 13.39 0.83 5.67
C LEU A 528 12.54 2.09 5.85
N SER A 529 11.57 2.04 6.76
CA SER A 529 10.83 3.24 7.15
C SER A 529 11.65 4.02 8.19
N PRO A 530 11.85 5.33 8.02
CA PRO A 530 12.41 6.17 9.07
C PRO A 530 11.55 6.11 10.35
N PRO A 531 12.12 6.45 11.52
CA PRO A 531 11.33 6.59 12.74
C PRO A 531 10.17 7.58 12.56
N PRO A 532 8.94 7.24 13.02
CA PRO A 532 7.74 8.09 12.88
C PRO A 532 7.91 9.51 13.40
N GLU A 533 8.74 9.68 14.44
CA GLU A 533 8.99 10.97 15.09
C GLU A 533 9.65 12.00 14.17
N LEU A 534 10.25 11.57 13.05
CA LEU A 534 10.90 12.46 12.09
C LEU A 534 9.91 13.16 11.15
N TYR A 535 8.75 12.56 10.90
CA TYR A 535 7.77 13.06 9.92
C TYR A 535 6.35 13.20 10.48
N GLY A 536 6.12 12.91 11.77
CA GLY A 536 4.90 13.27 12.49
C GLY A 536 3.66 12.45 12.15
N LEU A 537 3.83 11.30 11.48
CA LEU A 537 2.74 10.36 11.18
C LEU A 537 3.07 8.97 11.69
N ASN A 538 2.09 8.28 12.25
CA ASN A 538 2.22 6.90 12.70
C ASN A 538 2.03 5.93 11.52
N PRO A 539 3.10 5.26 11.04
CA PRO A 539 3.01 4.34 9.90
C PRO A 539 2.15 3.11 10.19
N LEU A 540 1.98 2.73 11.47
CA LEU A 540 1.14 1.59 11.87
C LEU A 540 -0.35 1.88 11.73
N ARG A 541 -0.70 3.17 11.64
CA ARG A 541 -2.05 3.68 11.45
C ARG A 541 -2.34 4.04 9.98
N ILE A 542 -1.40 3.72 9.09
CA ILE A 542 -1.47 4.02 7.66
C ILE A 542 -1.44 2.73 6.85
N LYS A 543 -2.40 2.58 5.92
CA LYS A 543 -2.50 1.40 5.06
C LYS A 543 -1.24 1.17 4.24
N ASN A 544 -0.97 -0.12 3.95
CA ASN A 544 0.12 -0.56 3.06
C ASN A 544 1.49 0.07 3.39
N ALA A 545 1.75 0.35 4.67
CA ALA A 545 2.95 1.03 5.14
C ALA A 545 3.22 2.35 4.40
N GLY A 546 2.18 3.14 4.12
CA GLY A 546 2.31 4.45 3.47
C GLY A 546 2.39 4.44 1.94
N VAL A 547 2.11 3.32 1.28
CA VAL A 547 1.89 3.29 -0.19
C VAL A 547 0.40 3.41 -0.45
N VAL A 548 -0.02 4.48 -1.11
CA VAL A 548 -1.44 4.79 -1.32
C VAL A 548 -1.78 4.78 -2.80
N ASP A 549 -3.01 4.37 -3.10
CA ASP A 549 -3.53 4.43 -4.47
C ASP A 549 -3.80 5.89 -4.84
N SER A 550 -3.03 6.39 -5.81
CA SER A 550 -3.14 7.78 -6.30
C SER A 550 -4.26 7.96 -7.32
N PHE A 551 -4.76 6.84 -7.85
CA PHE A 551 -5.89 6.73 -8.75
C PHE A 551 -6.83 5.64 -8.26
N THR A 552 -8.13 5.90 -8.32
CA THR A 552 -9.18 4.96 -7.93
C THR A 552 -10.16 4.77 -9.07
N ALA A 553 -10.69 3.56 -9.22
CA ALA A 553 -11.74 3.28 -10.19
C ALA A 553 -12.99 4.11 -9.85
N TRP A 554 -13.75 4.46 -10.88
CA TRP A 554 -14.93 5.35 -10.81
C TRP A 554 -14.61 6.79 -10.39
N ASN A 555 -13.35 7.21 -10.47
CA ASN A 555 -12.96 8.60 -10.32
C ASN A 555 -12.52 9.23 -11.64
N THR A 556 -12.62 10.55 -11.74
CA THR A 556 -12.19 11.31 -12.92
C THR A 556 -10.70 11.63 -12.86
N VAL A 557 -10.06 11.57 -14.01
CA VAL A 557 -8.68 12.02 -14.22
C VAL A 557 -8.64 13.15 -15.24
N SER A 558 -7.65 14.03 -15.12
CA SER A 558 -7.32 15.00 -16.16
C SER A 558 -6.02 14.59 -16.85
N VAL A 559 -6.05 14.49 -18.17
CA VAL A 559 -4.87 14.27 -19.00
C VAL A 559 -4.47 15.61 -19.61
N GLN A 560 -3.21 16.02 -19.44
CA GLN A 560 -2.74 17.35 -19.82
C GLN A 560 -1.35 17.31 -20.46
N HIS A 561 -1.18 18.10 -21.52
CA HIS A 561 0.13 18.32 -22.12
C HIS A 561 0.39 19.82 -22.32
N THR A 562 1.45 20.29 -21.68
CA THR A 562 1.90 21.68 -21.73
C THR A 562 3.10 21.81 -22.65
N GLN A 563 3.07 22.78 -23.56
CA GLN A 563 4.19 23.12 -24.42
C GLN A 563 4.54 24.60 -24.22
N ALA A 564 5.84 24.89 -24.23
CA ALA A 564 6.37 26.22 -24.00
C ALA A 564 7.17 26.68 -25.22
N GLN A 565 7.09 27.98 -25.52
CA GLN A 565 7.87 28.65 -26.56
C GLN A 565 8.30 30.04 -26.07
N ALA A 566 9.47 30.50 -26.53
CA ALA A 566 9.96 31.82 -26.17
C ALA A 566 9.21 32.92 -26.96
N VAL A 567 8.85 34.01 -26.29
CA VAL A 567 8.37 35.24 -26.93
C VAL A 567 9.54 36.22 -26.99
N LEU A 568 10.17 36.30 -28.15
CA LEU A 568 11.33 37.18 -28.37
C LEU A 568 10.85 38.53 -28.91
N ASN A 569 11.36 39.62 -28.34
CA ASN A 569 11.08 40.99 -28.76
C ASN A 569 9.56 41.28 -28.86
N PRO A 570 8.81 41.19 -27.74
CA PRO A 570 7.38 41.44 -27.74
C PRO A 570 7.08 42.85 -28.25
N ALA A 571 6.14 42.95 -29.19
CA ALA A 571 5.67 44.21 -29.73
C ALA A 571 4.19 44.09 -30.11
N PRO A 572 3.41 45.18 -30.00
CA PRO A 572 2.01 45.20 -30.44
C PRO A 572 1.87 44.75 -31.90
N GLY A 573 0.91 43.85 -32.16
CA GLY A 573 0.67 43.23 -33.47
C GLY A 573 1.55 42.01 -33.77
N GLY A 574 2.45 41.61 -32.87
CA GLY A 574 3.17 40.35 -32.97
C GLY A 574 2.22 39.15 -32.86
N ASN A 575 2.46 38.09 -33.63
CA ASN A 575 1.62 36.90 -33.65
C ASN A 575 2.44 35.65 -33.35
N HIS A 576 1.89 34.77 -32.51
CA HIS A 576 2.42 33.45 -32.21
C HIS A 576 1.34 32.38 -32.40
N ASN A 577 1.74 31.20 -32.89
CA ASN A 577 0.83 30.08 -33.04
C ASN A 577 1.03 29.10 -31.88
N VAL A 578 -0.08 28.61 -31.32
CA VAL A 578 -0.16 27.53 -30.36
C VAL A 578 -1.10 26.44 -30.91
N ARG A 579 -1.27 25.34 -30.17
CA ARG A 579 -2.18 24.27 -30.60
C ARG A 579 -3.64 24.75 -30.59
N ALA A 580 -4.39 24.37 -31.62
CA ALA A 580 -5.82 24.64 -31.70
C ALA A 580 -6.58 23.94 -30.57
N ASN A 581 -7.71 24.52 -30.15
CA ASN A 581 -8.51 24.06 -29.01
C ASN A 581 -7.72 23.98 -27.69
N THR A 582 -6.68 24.80 -27.55
CA THR A 582 -5.95 24.94 -26.30
C THR A 582 -6.88 25.33 -25.16
N ARG A 583 -6.77 24.63 -24.04
CA ARG A 583 -7.60 24.86 -22.87
C ARG A 583 -7.15 26.11 -22.13
N PHE A 584 -5.84 26.32 -22.08
CA PHE A 584 -5.20 27.39 -21.32
C PHE A 584 -3.96 27.91 -22.05
N VAL A 585 -3.78 29.23 -22.07
CA VAL A 585 -2.62 29.90 -22.65
C VAL A 585 -2.20 31.03 -21.71
N ASP A 586 -0.93 31.04 -21.36
CA ASP A 586 -0.33 32.09 -20.54
C ASP A 586 1.01 32.55 -21.13
N ILE A 587 1.32 33.82 -20.95
CA ILE A 587 2.68 34.33 -21.16
C ILE A 587 3.20 34.72 -19.79
N THR A 588 4.32 34.14 -19.39
CA THR A 588 4.98 34.45 -18.11
C THR A 588 6.34 35.09 -18.31
N ASP A 589 6.75 35.89 -17.34
CA ASP A 589 8.08 36.51 -17.28
C ASP A 589 9.11 35.61 -16.57
N ALA A 590 10.35 36.10 -16.43
CA ALA A 590 11.44 35.38 -15.77
C ALA A 590 11.15 35.02 -14.30
N ASN A 591 10.26 35.77 -13.64
CA ASN A 591 9.84 35.59 -12.27
C ASN A 591 8.51 34.80 -12.18
N SER A 592 8.08 34.18 -13.27
CA SER A 592 6.80 33.46 -13.39
C SER A 592 5.57 34.32 -13.16
N GLN A 593 5.67 35.64 -13.31
CA GLN A 593 4.50 36.51 -13.28
C GLN A 593 3.72 36.37 -14.58
N SER A 594 2.42 36.13 -14.48
CA SER A 594 1.52 36.04 -15.63
C SER A 594 1.23 37.42 -16.22
N LEU A 595 1.26 37.51 -17.55
CA LEU A 595 0.85 38.68 -18.32
C LEU A 595 -0.63 38.62 -18.72
N TRP A 596 -1.39 37.64 -18.21
CA TRP A 596 -2.83 37.55 -18.48
C TRP A 596 -3.57 38.67 -17.74
N THR A 597 -4.46 39.36 -18.45
CA THR A 597 -5.42 40.30 -17.84
C THR A 597 -6.81 40.09 -18.42
N LEU A 598 -7.85 40.45 -17.66
CA LEU A 598 -9.24 40.34 -18.10
C LEU A 598 -9.50 41.10 -19.42
N ASN A 599 -8.85 42.24 -19.59
CA ASN A 599 -9.03 43.12 -20.76
C ASN A 599 -8.08 42.78 -21.92
N ASN A 600 -7.27 41.72 -21.80
CA ASN A 600 -6.27 41.33 -22.79
C ASN A 600 -5.25 42.45 -23.08
N ASP A 601 -4.81 43.18 -22.05
CA ASP A 601 -3.93 44.35 -22.20
C ASP A 601 -2.58 43.98 -22.84
N HIS A 602 -2.08 42.78 -22.54
CA HIS A 602 -0.79 42.31 -23.03
C HIS A 602 -0.87 41.37 -24.22
N TYR A 603 -1.84 40.46 -24.26
CA TYR A 603 -2.07 39.54 -25.37
C TYR A 603 -3.52 39.07 -25.41
N SER A 604 -4.00 38.64 -26.58
CA SER A 604 -5.27 37.97 -26.78
C SER A 604 -5.08 36.62 -27.48
N VAL A 605 -6.02 35.70 -27.28
CA VAL A 605 -5.92 34.33 -27.80
C VAL A 605 -7.22 33.93 -28.48
N ASP A 606 -7.13 33.50 -29.74
CA ASP A 606 -8.18 32.74 -30.39
C ASP A 606 -7.96 31.25 -30.13
N LYS A 607 -8.76 30.68 -29.23
CA LYS A 607 -8.63 29.27 -28.84
C LYS A 607 -8.96 28.30 -29.96
N ALA A 608 -9.84 28.66 -30.89
CA ALA A 608 -10.26 27.76 -31.97
C ALA A 608 -9.15 27.60 -33.01
N THR A 609 -8.47 28.69 -33.35
CA THR A 609 -7.37 28.66 -34.33
C THR A 609 -5.99 28.47 -33.70
N GLY A 610 -5.85 28.75 -32.40
CA GLY A 610 -4.56 28.74 -31.70
C GLY A 610 -3.72 29.99 -31.98
N LEU A 611 -4.31 31.11 -32.41
CA LEU A 611 -3.56 32.35 -32.68
C LEU A 611 -3.46 33.20 -31.41
N VAL A 612 -2.24 33.53 -31.00
CA VAL A 612 -1.93 34.47 -29.92
C VAL A 612 -1.47 35.79 -30.52
N SER A 613 -2.21 36.87 -30.27
CA SER A 613 -1.88 38.22 -30.74
C SER A 613 -1.33 39.05 -29.57
N ILE A 614 -0.15 39.63 -29.72
CA ILE A 614 0.50 40.48 -28.72
C ILE A 614 -0.03 41.90 -28.83
N ASN A 615 -0.43 42.49 -27.71
CA ASN A 615 -1.07 43.82 -27.64
C ASN A 615 -0.16 44.89 -27.01
N SER A 616 0.96 44.50 -26.39
CA SER A 616 1.91 45.42 -25.73
C SER A 616 3.37 45.00 -25.92
N ASP A 617 4.30 45.83 -25.45
CA ASP A 617 5.75 45.55 -25.42
C ASP A 617 6.20 44.86 -24.11
N PHE A 618 5.25 44.50 -23.25
CA PHE A 618 5.49 43.94 -21.91
C PHE A 618 6.31 44.84 -20.98
N SER A 619 6.26 46.17 -21.18
CA SER A 619 6.87 47.12 -20.27
C SER A 619 6.42 46.90 -18.82
N GLY A 620 7.38 46.73 -17.91
CA GLY A 620 7.14 46.43 -16.50
C GLY A 620 7.41 44.98 -16.08
N PHE A 621 7.61 44.07 -17.04
CA PHE A 621 7.97 42.67 -16.78
C PHE A 621 9.43 42.36 -17.13
N THR A 622 9.97 41.26 -16.59
CA THR A 622 11.38 40.89 -16.78
C THR A 622 11.55 39.76 -17.79
N ALA A 623 12.25 40.00 -18.90
CA ALA A 623 12.61 38.94 -19.85
C ALA A 623 13.53 37.87 -19.21
N PRO A 624 13.53 36.61 -19.68
CA PRO A 624 12.82 36.08 -20.85
C PRO A 624 11.30 35.89 -20.65
N PHE A 625 10.55 35.96 -21.75
CA PHE A 625 9.12 35.71 -21.78
C PHE A 625 8.83 34.33 -22.38
N VAL A 626 7.95 33.58 -21.73
CA VAL A 626 7.60 32.21 -22.13
C VAL A 626 6.09 32.12 -22.36
N LEU A 627 5.71 31.89 -23.62
CA LEU A 627 4.34 31.56 -24.01
C LEU A 627 4.13 30.06 -23.82
N THR A 628 3.14 29.72 -23.01
CA THR A 628 2.81 28.36 -22.63
C THR A 628 1.38 28.05 -23.06
N ASP A 629 1.18 26.93 -23.76
CA ASP A 629 -0.15 26.41 -24.09
C ASP A 629 -0.37 25.04 -23.44
N THR A 630 -1.59 24.80 -22.98
CA THR A 630 -1.98 23.53 -22.35
C THR A 630 -3.23 23.01 -23.03
N ILE A 631 -3.10 21.84 -23.64
CA ILE A 631 -4.25 21.02 -24.04
C ILE A 631 -4.60 20.06 -22.90
N GLY A 632 -5.87 19.71 -22.76
CA GLY A 632 -6.26 18.73 -21.76
C GLY A 632 -7.74 18.45 -21.70
N GLU A 633 -8.07 17.22 -21.37
CA GLU A 633 -9.43 16.74 -21.20
C GLU A 633 -9.60 16.02 -19.86
N VAL A 634 -10.85 15.75 -19.50
CA VAL A 634 -11.20 15.01 -18.28
C VAL A 634 -11.89 13.72 -18.71
N ALA A 635 -11.49 12.60 -18.14
CA ALA A 635 -12.02 11.28 -18.45
C ALA A 635 -12.31 10.49 -17.17
N LEU A 636 -13.30 9.60 -17.23
CA LEU A 636 -13.65 8.70 -16.12
C LEU A 636 -12.79 7.43 -16.19
N VAL A 637 -12.19 7.03 -15.08
CA VAL A 637 -11.48 5.75 -14.93
C VAL A 637 -12.47 4.65 -14.55
N THR A 638 -12.45 3.52 -15.24
CA THR A 638 -13.28 2.34 -14.96
C THR A 638 -12.52 1.22 -14.26
N ASP A 639 -11.22 1.12 -14.49
CA ASP A 639 -10.34 0.13 -13.86
C ASP A 639 -8.92 0.68 -13.69
N VAL A 640 -8.25 0.23 -12.62
CA VAL A 640 -6.89 0.63 -12.25
C VAL A 640 -6.03 -0.63 -12.14
N GLN A 641 -4.97 -0.67 -12.94
CA GLN A 641 -3.98 -1.76 -12.96
C GLN A 641 -2.60 -1.20 -12.58
N PRO A 642 -1.62 -2.07 -12.27
CA PRO A 642 -0.24 -1.61 -12.16
C PRO A 642 0.19 -0.90 -13.45
N ASN A 643 0.64 0.35 -13.33
CA ASN A 643 1.16 1.19 -14.44
C ASN A 643 0.15 1.44 -15.58
N LYS A 644 -1.15 1.23 -15.34
CA LYS A 644 -2.16 1.35 -16.40
C LYS A 644 -3.52 1.79 -15.84
N LEU A 645 -4.16 2.70 -16.56
CA LEU A 645 -5.54 3.12 -16.30
C LEU A 645 -6.42 2.76 -17.50
N ILE A 646 -7.64 2.31 -17.23
CA ILE A 646 -8.67 2.07 -18.25
C ILE A 646 -9.75 3.14 -18.10
N LEU A 647 -10.04 3.84 -19.18
CA LEU A 647 -11.03 4.91 -19.26
C LEU A 647 -12.39 4.38 -19.71
N ALA A 648 -13.45 5.11 -19.38
CA ALA A 648 -14.80 4.82 -19.85
C ALA A 648 -15.01 5.09 -21.35
N SER A 649 -14.17 5.94 -21.94
CA SER A 649 -14.19 6.33 -23.35
C SER A 649 -12.79 6.72 -23.81
N ALA A 650 -12.51 6.54 -25.10
CA ALA A 650 -11.24 6.97 -25.68
C ALA A 650 -11.05 8.50 -25.57
N LEU A 651 -9.80 8.92 -25.45
CA LEU A 651 -9.41 10.34 -25.48
C LEU A 651 -9.80 10.99 -26.81
N SER A 652 -10.24 12.24 -26.76
CA SER A 652 -10.67 12.98 -27.96
C SER A 652 -9.52 13.43 -28.86
N GLN A 653 -8.29 13.40 -28.35
CA GLN A 653 -7.07 13.75 -29.07
C GLN A 653 -5.87 12.94 -28.55
N ALA A 654 -4.76 12.99 -29.29
CA ALA A 654 -3.53 12.34 -28.88
C ALA A 654 -2.74 13.18 -27.88
N TYR A 655 -2.24 12.53 -26.83
CA TYR A 655 -1.32 13.10 -25.85
C TYR A 655 0.03 12.39 -25.96
N PRO A 656 1.13 13.14 -26.14
CA PRO A 656 2.45 12.53 -26.27
C PRO A 656 2.91 11.91 -24.95
N ILE A 657 3.93 11.04 -25.03
CA ILE A 657 4.66 10.52 -23.88
C ILE A 657 5.11 11.67 -22.95
N GLY A 658 5.06 11.46 -21.63
CA GLY A 658 5.40 12.47 -20.64
C GLY A 658 4.27 13.45 -20.33
N SER A 659 3.09 13.34 -20.96
CA SER A 659 1.90 14.11 -20.56
C SER A 659 1.48 13.73 -19.15
N ASN A 660 1.01 14.72 -18.38
CA ASN A 660 0.58 14.52 -17.01
C ASN A 660 -0.84 13.91 -16.99
N VAL A 661 -1.03 12.90 -16.15
CA VAL A 661 -2.32 12.28 -15.82
C VAL A 661 -2.54 12.50 -14.34
N SER A 662 -3.57 13.26 -14.00
CA SER A 662 -3.81 13.70 -12.62
C SER A 662 -5.17 13.21 -12.14
N SER A 663 -5.23 12.60 -10.96
CA SER A 663 -6.49 12.29 -10.29
C SER A 663 -7.17 13.58 -9.85
N VAL A 664 -8.48 13.67 -10.07
CA VAL A 664 -9.27 14.87 -9.76
C VAL A 664 -10.04 14.67 -8.47
N GLN A 665 -9.93 15.64 -7.56
CA GLN A 665 -10.84 15.80 -6.44
C GLN A 665 -11.99 16.71 -6.85
N ASN A 666 -13.22 16.20 -6.74
CA ASN A 666 -14.42 16.98 -7.04
C ASN A 666 -14.93 17.70 -5.77
N LEU A 667 -15.06 19.02 -5.85
CA LEU A 667 -15.61 19.88 -4.80
C LEU A 667 -17.12 20.12 -4.97
N GLY A 668 -17.70 19.71 -6.09
CA GLY A 668 -19.09 19.95 -6.46
C GLY A 668 -19.38 21.43 -6.71
N ASP A 669 -20.66 21.79 -6.66
CA ASP A 669 -21.08 23.17 -6.91
C ASP A 669 -20.66 24.10 -5.77
N LEU A 670 -20.04 25.23 -6.14
CA LEU A 670 -19.58 26.24 -5.19
C LEU A 670 -20.42 27.51 -5.35
N GLN A 671 -21.14 27.84 -4.27
CA GLN A 671 -21.96 29.04 -4.17
C GLN A 671 -22.09 29.45 -2.70
N GLY A 672 -21.98 30.76 -2.45
CA GLY A 672 -22.35 31.38 -1.19
C GLY A 672 -23.86 31.27 -0.99
N ARG A 673 -24.29 30.67 0.12
CA ARG A 673 -25.72 30.43 0.36
C ARG A 673 -26.07 30.49 1.84
N VAL A 674 -27.35 30.70 2.11
CA VAL A 674 -27.94 30.61 3.45
C VAL A 674 -28.52 29.22 3.64
N GLY A 675 -28.30 28.66 4.83
CA GLY A 675 -28.87 27.38 5.23
C GLY A 675 -30.32 27.48 5.69
N ILE A 676 -30.74 26.47 6.46
CA ILE A 676 -32.07 26.45 7.04
C ILE A 676 -32.18 27.54 8.11
N VAL A 677 -33.25 28.34 8.03
CA VAL A 677 -33.57 29.37 9.01
C VAL A 677 -34.57 28.82 10.03
N ARG A 678 -34.30 29.04 11.32
CA ARG A 678 -35.12 28.57 12.44
C ARG A 678 -35.43 29.71 13.39
N ASP A 679 -36.68 29.82 13.82
CA ASP A 679 -37.08 30.70 14.91
C ASP A 679 -37.23 29.92 16.23
N MET A 680 -36.88 30.56 17.34
CA MET A 680 -36.77 29.93 18.66
C MET A 680 -37.40 30.82 19.74
N SER A 681 -38.20 30.24 20.62
CA SER A 681 -38.89 30.96 21.70
C SER A 681 -37.94 31.52 22.76
N ALA A 682 -36.72 30.97 22.85
CA ALA A 682 -35.67 31.43 23.77
C ALA A 682 -34.28 31.03 23.29
N TRP A 683 -33.30 31.93 23.40
CA TRP A 683 -31.88 31.61 23.22
C TRP A 683 -31.20 31.23 24.54
N ASN A 684 -30.82 29.95 24.68
CA ASN A 684 -30.16 29.41 25.88
C ASN A 684 -28.66 29.17 25.68
N ASN A 685 -28.02 29.86 24.73
CA ASN A 685 -26.62 29.65 24.37
C ASN A 685 -26.31 28.20 23.95
N ASN A 686 -27.24 27.57 23.23
CA ASN A 686 -27.11 26.19 22.76
C ASN A 686 -27.06 26.19 21.23
N TRP A 687 -25.90 25.81 20.69
CA TRP A 687 -25.66 25.73 19.24
C TRP A 687 -25.95 24.34 18.67
N ASP A 688 -26.11 23.33 19.53
CA ASP A 688 -26.22 21.92 19.15
C ASP A 688 -27.68 21.46 19.03
N LEU A 689 -28.61 22.12 19.74
CA LEU A 689 -30.02 21.76 19.74
C LEU A 689 -30.91 22.96 19.46
N ASP A 690 -31.84 22.77 18.54
CA ASP A 690 -32.90 23.72 18.28
C ASP A 690 -33.92 23.72 19.45
N GLY A 691 -34.38 24.91 19.83
CA GLY A 691 -35.39 25.10 20.88
C GLY A 691 -36.83 24.95 20.36
N ALA A 692 -37.80 25.21 21.23
CA ALA A 692 -39.20 25.33 20.81
C ALA A 692 -39.36 26.51 19.83
N PRO A 693 -40.26 26.43 18.83
CA PRO A 693 -40.47 27.50 17.85
C PRO A 693 -40.96 28.78 18.51
N ALA A 694 -40.60 29.93 17.95
CA ALA A 694 -41.03 31.23 18.45
C ALA A 694 -42.49 31.54 18.08
N VAL A 695 -43.05 32.61 18.67
CA VAL A 695 -44.35 33.15 18.23
C VAL A 695 -44.19 33.97 16.95
N GLY A 696 -43.11 34.75 16.84
CA GLY A 696 -42.71 35.42 15.60
C GLY A 696 -42.03 34.44 14.63
N SER A 697 -42.14 34.67 13.33
CA SER A 697 -41.41 33.89 12.33
C SER A 697 -40.87 34.80 11.23
N LEU A 698 -39.62 34.56 10.84
CA LEU A 698 -38.94 35.34 9.79
C LEU A 698 -39.42 34.86 8.42
N ASN A 699 -40.04 35.73 7.63
CA ASN A 699 -40.56 35.39 6.30
C ASN A 699 -39.43 35.37 5.25
N VAL A 700 -38.61 34.32 5.32
CA VAL A 700 -37.51 34.10 4.37
C VAL A 700 -37.96 33.53 3.03
N VAL A 701 -39.25 33.20 2.89
CA VAL A 701 -39.84 32.70 1.63
C VAL A 701 -40.04 33.86 0.66
N ASP A 702 -40.71 34.93 1.11
CA ASP A 702 -40.94 36.12 0.27
C ASP A 702 -39.74 37.08 0.29
N HIS A 703 -38.94 37.05 1.38
CA HIS A 703 -37.81 37.93 1.60
C HIS A 703 -36.57 37.13 2.07
N PRO A 704 -35.91 36.40 1.16
CA PRO A 704 -34.75 35.58 1.50
C PRO A 704 -33.60 36.44 2.05
N ILE A 705 -32.81 35.84 2.93
CA ILE A 705 -31.57 36.44 3.42
C ILE A 705 -30.57 36.46 2.26
N GLU A 706 -30.05 37.64 1.94
CA GLU A 706 -29.14 37.83 0.81
C GLU A 706 -27.69 37.65 1.27
N VAL A 707 -26.90 36.91 0.49
CA VAL A 707 -25.47 36.69 0.68
C VAL A 707 -24.78 36.71 -0.68
N ILE A 708 -23.51 37.08 -0.75
CA ILE A 708 -22.70 37.05 -1.99
C ILE A 708 -21.41 36.25 -1.77
N ASN A 709 -20.87 35.66 -2.84
CA ASN A 709 -19.72 34.76 -2.77
C ASN A 709 -18.49 35.40 -2.09
N THR A 710 -18.20 36.67 -2.40
CA THR A 710 -17.05 37.41 -1.85
C THR A 710 -17.09 37.71 -0.34
N THR A 711 -18.27 37.68 0.28
CA THR A 711 -18.46 38.03 1.70
C THR A 711 -19.02 36.88 2.54
N ALA A 712 -19.58 35.85 1.89
CA ALA A 712 -20.04 34.64 2.54
C ALA A 712 -18.89 34.00 3.34
N ILE A 713 -19.16 33.73 4.61
CA ILE A 713 -18.29 32.91 5.46
C ILE A 713 -19.09 31.69 5.93
N ASN A 714 -18.39 30.59 6.16
CA ASN A 714 -18.96 29.48 6.90
C ASN A 714 -19.16 29.97 8.35
N GLU A 715 -20.38 30.19 8.81
CA GLU A 715 -20.70 30.69 10.15
C GLU A 715 -22.14 30.35 10.53
N GLU A 716 -22.37 30.15 11.82
CA GLU A 716 -23.69 29.97 12.41
C GLU A 716 -24.11 31.27 13.08
N TRP A 717 -25.24 31.83 12.65
CA TRP A 717 -25.73 33.13 13.14
C TRP A 717 -26.93 32.96 14.03
N VAL A 718 -27.02 33.81 15.06
CA VAL A 718 -28.22 33.99 15.87
C VAL A 718 -28.56 35.47 16.02
N LEU A 719 -29.81 35.83 15.75
CA LEU A 719 -30.41 37.10 16.11
C LEU A 719 -31.14 36.91 17.43
N ILE A 720 -30.74 37.60 18.50
CA ILE A 720 -31.35 37.48 19.83
C ILE A 720 -32.15 38.75 20.09
N PHE A 721 -33.47 38.64 20.20
CA PHE A 721 -34.36 39.76 20.45
C PHE A 721 -34.22 40.25 21.89
N THR A 722 -33.97 41.55 22.03
CA THR A 722 -33.86 42.26 23.32
C THR A 722 -35.15 43.01 23.66
N SER A 723 -36.00 43.24 22.66
CA SER A 723 -37.35 43.77 22.76
C SER A 723 -38.19 43.22 21.60
N ALA A 724 -39.44 43.67 21.47
CA ALA A 724 -40.28 43.30 20.33
C ALA A 724 -39.77 43.81 18.96
N THR A 725 -38.83 44.77 18.95
CA THR A 725 -38.30 45.36 17.73
C THR A 725 -36.79 45.39 17.64
N ALA A 726 -36.04 45.25 18.74
CA ALA A 726 -34.58 45.34 18.74
C ALA A 726 -33.92 43.98 19.01
N PHE A 727 -32.84 43.66 18.31
CA PHE A 727 -32.08 42.43 18.46
C PHE A 727 -30.56 42.66 18.38
N ARG A 728 -29.79 41.67 18.83
CA ARG A 728 -28.34 41.57 18.60
C ARG A 728 -28.03 40.40 17.68
N CYS A 729 -27.10 40.57 16.76
CA CYS A 729 -26.61 39.50 15.89
C CYS A 729 -25.29 38.96 16.43
N VAL A 730 -25.25 37.66 16.67
CA VAL A 730 -24.11 36.94 17.23
C VAL A 730 -23.75 35.79 16.29
N GLY A 731 -22.51 35.73 15.84
CA GLY A 731 -21.95 34.55 15.19
C GLY A 731 -21.38 33.59 16.23
N GLN A 732 -21.44 32.29 15.98
CA GLN A 732 -20.95 31.27 16.90
C GLN A 732 -19.48 31.49 17.26
N ARG A 733 -18.64 31.79 16.26
CA ARG A 733 -17.20 31.95 16.45
C ARG A 733 -16.77 33.40 16.63
N ILE A 734 -17.42 34.31 15.90
CA ILE A 734 -17.01 35.73 15.89
C ILE A 734 -17.75 36.61 16.91
N GLY A 735 -18.69 36.03 17.67
CA GLY A 735 -19.42 36.74 18.72
C GLY A 735 -20.39 37.79 18.18
N GLN A 736 -20.74 38.76 19.01
CA GLN A 736 -21.69 39.81 18.62
C GLN A 736 -21.06 40.77 17.61
N ILE A 737 -21.59 40.78 16.38
CA ILE A 737 -21.06 41.62 15.29
C ILE A 737 -21.82 42.93 15.10
N ALA A 738 -23.10 42.96 15.49
CA ALA A 738 -23.95 44.13 15.34
C ALA A 738 -25.21 44.04 16.22
N SER A 739 -25.87 45.17 16.39
CA SER A 739 -27.25 45.27 16.89
C SER A 739 -28.12 45.85 15.79
N GLY A 740 -29.39 45.43 15.73
CA GLY A 740 -30.33 45.85 14.70
C GLY A 740 -31.75 45.96 15.23
N ASP A 741 -32.66 46.31 14.33
CA ASP A 741 -34.09 46.37 14.60
C ASP A 741 -34.92 45.83 13.45
N THR A 742 -36.20 45.55 13.71
CA THR A 742 -37.17 45.06 12.71
C THR A 742 -37.75 46.17 11.83
N LEU A 743 -37.32 47.42 12.03
CA LEU A 743 -37.84 48.62 11.34
C LEU A 743 -36.94 49.05 10.18
N SER A 744 -35.75 48.47 10.05
CA SER A 744 -34.75 48.79 9.02
C SER A 744 -34.13 47.53 8.41
N ASP A 745 -33.52 47.68 7.23
CA ASP A 745 -32.72 46.60 6.63
C ASP A 745 -31.50 46.34 7.53
N PHE A 746 -31.27 45.07 7.86
CA PHE A 746 -30.15 44.66 8.70
C PHE A 746 -29.02 44.12 7.83
N ALA A 747 -27.92 44.87 7.73
CA ALA A 747 -26.76 44.55 6.89
C ALA A 747 -25.45 44.74 7.68
N PRO A 748 -25.08 43.80 8.57
CA PRO A 748 -23.91 43.95 9.42
C PRO A 748 -22.62 43.91 8.60
N ILE A 749 -21.78 44.94 8.76
CA ILE A 749 -20.56 45.13 7.97
C ILE A 749 -19.42 44.25 8.48
N ASN A 750 -18.79 43.52 7.58
CA ASN A 750 -17.54 42.82 7.86
C ASN A 750 -16.37 43.81 7.78
N PRO A 751 -15.60 44.00 8.87
CA PRO A 751 -14.48 44.95 8.88
C PRO A 751 -13.35 44.58 7.91
N LEU A 752 -13.22 43.31 7.52
CA LEU A 752 -12.21 42.84 6.57
C LEU A 752 -12.58 43.15 5.12
N THR A 753 -13.86 43.00 4.75
CA THR A 753 -14.32 43.20 3.37
C THR A 753 -14.89 44.60 3.13
N GLN A 754 -15.19 45.34 4.19
CA GLN A 754 -15.94 46.61 4.12
C GLN A 754 -17.31 46.46 3.44
N ALA A 755 -17.85 45.25 3.45
CA ALA A 755 -19.14 44.89 2.86
C ALA A 755 -19.96 44.03 3.84
N PRO A 756 -21.30 43.97 3.69
CA PRO A 756 -22.13 43.17 4.59
C PRO A 756 -21.79 41.68 4.55
N TYR A 757 -21.86 41.01 5.71
CA TYR A 757 -21.83 39.54 5.77
C TYR A 757 -23.04 38.93 5.03
N PHE A 758 -24.20 39.51 5.28
CA PHE A 758 -25.49 39.17 4.67
C PHE A 758 -26.42 40.38 4.82
N ILE A 759 -27.57 40.36 4.14
CA ILE A 759 -28.60 41.39 4.24
C ILE A 759 -29.93 40.73 4.56
N ILE A 760 -30.59 41.18 5.62
CA ILE A 760 -31.98 40.82 5.95
C ILE A 760 -32.84 42.05 5.71
N ARG A 761 -33.79 41.94 4.79
CA ARG A 761 -34.71 43.04 4.47
C ARG A 761 -35.67 43.29 5.62
N GLN A 762 -36.00 44.54 5.85
CA GLN A 762 -36.98 44.98 6.86
C GLN A 762 -38.29 44.18 6.79
N ALA A 763 -38.77 43.92 5.56
CA ALA A 763 -40.02 43.20 5.32
C ALA A 763 -39.98 41.72 5.77
N ALA A 764 -38.80 41.11 5.94
CA ALA A 764 -38.66 39.72 6.39
C ALA A 764 -39.08 39.52 7.85
N PHE A 765 -38.93 40.55 8.70
CA PHE A 765 -39.13 40.42 10.15
C PHE A 765 -40.58 40.21 10.58
N GLY A 766 -41.57 40.65 9.79
CA GLY A 766 -42.97 40.59 10.22
C GLY A 766 -43.19 41.28 11.57
N GLY A 767 -43.98 40.67 12.45
CA GLY A 767 -44.24 41.18 13.81
C GLY A 767 -44.52 40.05 14.80
N GLY A 768 -44.68 40.39 16.07
CA GLY A 768 -44.99 39.42 17.14
C GLY A 768 -43.78 38.90 17.92
N TRP A 769 -42.61 39.50 17.76
CA TRP A 769 -41.40 39.12 18.50
C TRP A 769 -41.47 39.51 19.97
N ASN A 770 -40.85 38.71 20.83
CA ASN A 770 -40.68 38.96 22.26
C ASN A 770 -39.20 39.00 22.65
N ALA A 771 -38.89 39.72 23.72
CA ALA A 771 -37.54 39.70 24.29
C ALA A 771 -37.18 38.26 24.71
N GLY A 772 -36.00 37.79 24.28
CA GLY A 772 -35.50 36.44 24.51
C GLY A 772 -35.67 35.51 23.31
N GLU A 773 -36.62 35.76 22.42
CA GLU A 773 -36.78 34.99 21.18
C GLU A 773 -35.55 35.16 20.27
N ALA A 774 -35.34 34.21 19.36
CA ALA A 774 -34.19 34.23 18.48
C ALA A 774 -34.46 33.65 17.10
N VAL A 775 -33.64 34.06 16.13
CA VAL A 775 -33.61 33.47 14.77
C VAL A 775 -32.20 32.96 14.51
N ARG A 776 -32.08 31.68 14.19
CA ARG A 776 -30.83 31.01 13.86
C ARG A 776 -30.75 30.66 12.38
N PHE A 777 -29.59 30.84 11.76
CA PHE A 777 -29.34 30.40 10.38
C PHE A 777 -27.83 30.22 10.11
N PRO A 778 -27.42 29.21 9.34
CA PRO A 778 -26.06 29.13 8.83
C PRO A 778 -25.87 29.97 7.56
N THR A 779 -24.66 30.44 7.33
CA THR A 779 -24.18 30.80 5.99
C THR A 779 -23.06 29.86 5.56
N TYR A 780 -23.00 29.58 4.27
CA TYR A 780 -21.97 28.77 3.64
C TYR A 780 -21.19 29.62 2.63
N ALA A 781 -19.86 29.51 2.66
CA ALA A 781 -18.97 30.14 1.69
C ALA A 781 -18.92 29.34 0.38
N SER A 782 -18.57 30.02 -0.72
CA SER A 782 -18.31 29.44 -2.04
C SER A 782 -16.95 28.75 -2.14
N ALA A 783 -16.51 28.07 -1.07
CA ALA A 783 -15.21 27.42 -0.97
C ALA A 783 -15.29 26.16 -0.09
N LYS A 784 -14.45 25.17 -0.37
CA LYS A 784 -14.31 23.95 0.44
C LYS A 784 -12.85 23.70 0.79
N PRO A 785 -12.55 23.13 1.98
CA PRO A 785 -11.18 22.80 2.35
C PRO A 785 -10.66 21.62 1.52
N ILE A 786 -9.37 21.66 1.20
CA ILE A 786 -8.62 20.52 0.69
C ILE A 786 -7.34 20.33 1.51
N MET A 787 -6.88 19.09 1.64
CA MET A 787 -5.64 18.75 2.35
C MET A 787 -4.57 18.34 1.34
N LEU A 788 -3.52 19.15 1.23
CA LEU A 788 -2.35 18.88 0.40
C LEU A 788 -1.26 18.22 1.23
N LEU A 789 -0.55 17.28 0.62
CA LEU A 789 0.53 16.52 1.22
C LEU A 789 1.77 16.62 0.33
N ARG A 790 2.91 16.88 0.95
CA ARG A 790 4.22 16.82 0.31
C ARG A 790 5.11 15.85 1.06
N THR A 791 5.62 14.84 0.37
CA THR A 791 6.54 13.85 0.95
C THR A 791 7.89 14.00 0.29
N VAL A 792 8.93 14.20 1.10
CA VAL A 792 10.32 14.29 0.68
C VAL A 792 11.04 13.03 1.12
N GLN A 793 11.56 12.27 0.15
CA GLN A 793 12.33 11.06 0.37
C GLN A 793 13.77 11.41 0.75
N SER A 794 14.39 10.57 1.59
CA SER A 794 15.81 10.72 1.92
C SER A 794 16.68 10.48 0.69
N GLY A 795 17.58 11.42 0.42
CA GLY A 795 18.53 11.31 -0.67
C GLY A 795 19.27 12.61 -0.92
N HIS A 796 20.24 12.55 -1.84
CA HIS A 796 20.98 13.72 -2.28
C HIS A 796 20.34 14.23 -3.57
N SER A 797 19.57 15.30 -3.46
CA SER A 797 19.09 16.07 -4.62
C SER A 797 19.70 17.46 -4.58
N GLN A 798 20.16 17.96 -5.72
CA GLN A 798 20.58 19.35 -5.90
C GLN A 798 19.82 19.95 -7.07
N ILE A 799 18.55 20.25 -6.83
CA ILE A 799 17.70 20.96 -7.79
C ILE A 799 17.57 22.40 -7.34
N SER A 800 17.98 23.34 -8.22
CA SER A 800 17.95 24.77 -7.91
C SER A 800 16.55 25.40 -8.00
N LYS A 801 15.62 24.73 -8.70
CA LYS A 801 14.22 25.15 -8.87
C LYS A 801 13.34 23.91 -8.97
N ASP A 802 12.46 23.74 -8.00
CA ASP A 802 11.42 22.72 -8.04
C ASP A 802 10.03 23.38 -8.00
N ARG A 803 9.08 22.84 -8.76
CA ARG A 803 7.74 23.42 -8.93
C ARG A 803 6.71 22.31 -9.10
N ALA A 804 5.65 22.38 -8.31
CA ALA A 804 4.39 21.69 -8.56
C ALA A 804 3.28 22.72 -8.83
N VAL A 805 2.28 22.36 -9.62
CA VAL A 805 1.17 23.26 -9.96
C VAL A 805 -0.16 22.63 -9.57
N LEU A 806 -0.82 23.23 -8.60
CA LEU A 806 -2.22 22.92 -8.25
C LEU A 806 -3.16 23.71 -9.17
N ALA A 807 -4.06 23.01 -9.85
CA ALA A 807 -5.07 23.62 -10.70
C ALA A 807 -6.44 23.57 -10.03
N PHE A 808 -7.15 24.68 -10.04
CA PHE A 808 -8.56 24.78 -9.67
C PHE A 808 -9.39 25.19 -10.88
N ARG A 809 -10.45 24.43 -11.17
CA ARG A 809 -11.30 24.62 -12.34
C ARG A 809 -12.77 24.37 -11.98
N GLY A 810 -13.65 24.81 -12.84
CA GLY A 810 -15.08 24.55 -12.80
C GLY A 810 -15.74 25.09 -14.06
N ASN A 811 -17.04 24.87 -14.19
CA ASN A 811 -17.83 25.36 -15.29
C ASN A 811 -18.72 26.52 -14.83
N GLU A 812 -18.93 27.49 -15.70
CA GLU A 812 -19.92 28.53 -15.47
C GLU A 812 -21.33 27.94 -15.61
N SER A 813 -22.26 28.37 -14.73
CA SER A 813 -23.65 27.92 -14.70
C SER A 813 -24.54 28.47 -15.81
#